data_AF-A0A0S8KNZ9-F1
#
_entry.id   AF-A0A0S8KNZ9-F1
#
_cell.length_a   1.000
_cell.length_b   1.000
_cell.length_c   1.000
_cell.angle_alpha   90.00
_cell.angle_beta   90.00
_cell.angle_gamma   90.00
#
_symmetry.space_group_name_H-M   'P 1'
#
loop_
_entity.id
_entity.type
_entity.pdbx_description
1 polymer ?
#
loop_
_entity_poly.entity_id
_entity_poly.type
_entity_poly.pdbx_seq_one_letter_code
_entity_poly.pdbx_strand_id
1 'polypeptide(L)'
;EGLMPSIKLALEGCLGKRPRLPRILNKPGPGILKGIVKDTADTYYHMANMFFVPVENWPGKPAFYYLAVVNESFEITGVPPGSYYLFAIEAQNTESIDTVGLPIDWPRPVTIDADGKVAHVEIEMSTFLSKEARFWNVQGFLRGVGHLNALNASVEELGPYGRIVDVGGNPVPYATVQVREFKANRGEGEGIAAPDARTNEQGYYGLRPLDYPYFVGAIVHDPLINAAGHRWQYIQRNKVFEGKQAINFEFKPWPSVTRSGGIIEGTVVDAKDNPIPSFIVDVRPAGPWPKVNETSEPWYESWGFRAAFAGGKFALGDVPEGICNVRIMSHETSAERGDTLGQREVTVSTGQTKHLEFQIEDWEKKRRQRIYVTPFRLVSKQESGVKTAVPVEGEGGWGEAVEGVQVRLRADKYTWEAEEKPVFKADIRNRGELELYVHAADEFCQLEIDGEWHGWSGPWGKIDVKQSPLGHGSQINNISISLAKTWVGKKSVLALTAGVHTVRVAFILQRSEREYQNIVRAVSNPVEIEIVPVKAKTAVEVEAGEEALTAEKLVLKLVDNSGRPVAGAKVGTSVRTRDEQVLNSKLYWSLSSKEKDVSNEDGKIVLTRDKLFPQSWNPDRRRALYILNEERQIGAFCEISKDDERNQIELTLEPVCHVHGKLSSEDLEEIGRPLTWSNVYLGFNKDSQSVLSCMSEKQQFEFWVPPGEYELSAYGSGEGASTKHVRPTIEVKTGQSELDLGVVDLPATKLSTLIGKPAPEIGPIKAWKNGSPITLAELRGKAVIIYFDGTSPNTSRDLPQLVDLHNQFEANGLVIVALYNCPSMEALEAKWVEVYKKYGGVQNVPFRVAVDGGKSTFYEGSDKERPGATYAIYDITADPTTILIDPDGKIVGKLGLYGAKEKLGNMLGVEVKTTVSTWRQRFEEVYRLEDNRILKRIAPPFIPERRDYYVNENSSQASAISTSPGIFVFHWNGKLKNWGLSFTDKLDLNFLLGFVLRLKSFEYDGPEELLSIELPGDWIIRDEVSQKIKLKALEQLIDEELGRTIQFEKRTVERQVIVVTGNFKFHPPSETYEHKSVHLYSDELDPDEGSGGGTADSVNDFILRLGSLVDMPVADHTESSKKILVPYRHHRSSYLRRIKDKAEKAGKLQMLLANLTKQTELQFRIEKRPVEVWFITEKKKDK
;
A
#
# COMPACT_ATOMS: atom_id res chain seq x y z
N GLU A 1 49.31 -27.57 -33.82
CA GLU A 1 48.17 -27.55 -34.76
C GLU A 1 47.04 -28.37 -34.19
N GLY A 2 45.80 -27.89 -34.30
CA GLY A 2 44.60 -28.64 -33.90
C GLY A 2 43.93 -28.20 -32.59
N LEU A 3 43.38 -26.97 -32.54
CA LEU A 3 42.05 -26.67 -31.97
C LEU A 3 41.76 -25.15 -32.11
N MET A 4 41.34 -24.75 -33.31
CA MET A 4 40.96 -23.37 -33.67
C MET A 4 39.75 -23.24 -34.63
N PRO A 5 38.89 -24.27 -34.85
CA PRO A 5 37.56 -24.02 -35.44
C PRO A 5 36.36 -24.00 -34.48
N SER A 6 36.46 -24.45 -33.23
CA SER A 6 35.29 -24.59 -32.34
C SER A 6 34.91 -23.33 -31.56
N ILE A 7 35.77 -22.30 -31.56
CA ILE A 7 35.51 -21.03 -30.85
C ILE A 7 34.64 -20.08 -31.69
N LYS A 8 34.57 -20.27 -33.02
CA LYS A 8 33.84 -19.35 -33.90
C LYS A 8 32.32 -19.59 -33.94
N LEU A 9 31.85 -20.83 -33.73
CA LEU A 9 30.40 -21.13 -33.75
C LEU A 9 29.67 -20.85 -32.42
N ALA A 10 30.38 -20.70 -31.29
CA ALA A 10 29.81 -20.32 -30.00
C ALA A 10 29.77 -18.79 -29.77
N LEU A 11 30.36 -18.00 -30.69
CA LEU A 11 30.44 -16.55 -30.60
C LEU A 11 29.45 -15.80 -31.49
N GLU A 12 28.84 -16.44 -32.50
CA GLU A 12 27.90 -15.75 -33.42
C GLU A 12 26.41 -16.07 -33.16
N GLY A 13 26.07 -17.05 -32.31
CA GLY A 13 24.68 -17.36 -31.92
C GLY A 13 24.20 -16.81 -30.56
N CYS A 14 25.09 -16.21 -29.78
CA CYS A 14 24.82 -15.78 -28.39
C CYS A 14 25.12 -14.29 -28.13
N LEU A 15 25.15 -13.47 -29.18
CA LEU A 15 25.34 -12.01 -29.06
C LEU A 15 23.99 -11.28 -28.97
N GLY A 16 23.39 -11.40 -27.78
CA GLY A 16 22.27 -10.59 -27.31
C GLY A 16 22.54 -10.12 -25.87
N LYS A 17 23.73 -9.54 -25.64
CA LYS A 17 24.24 -8.91 -24.40
C LYS A 17 24.76 -9.85 -23.29
N ARG A 18 26.10 -10.04 -23.22
CA ARG A 18 26.82 -10.60 -22.06
C ARG A 18 27.33 -9.49 -21.11
N PRO A 19 27.43 -9.74 -19.80
CA PRO A 19 28.39 -9.07 -18.91
C PRO A 19 29.84 -9.55 -19.20
N ARG A 20 30.84 -8.68 -19.02
CA ARG A 20 32.28 -9.01 -19.21
C ARG A 20 32.80 -9.94 -18.09
N LEU A 21 33.57 -10.99 -18.45
CA LEU A 21 34.34 -11.83 -17.51
C LEU A 21 35.45 -11.01 -16.79
N PRO A 22 35.75 -11.25 -15.49
CA PRO A 22 36.84 -10.58 -14.78
C PRO A 22 38.24 -11.13 -15.13
N ARG A 23 39.27 -10.29 -14.98
CA ARG A 23 40.70 -10.64 -15.12
C ARG A 23 41.15 -11.57 -13.98
N ILE A 24 41.60 -12.78 -14.31
CA ILE A 24 42.41 -13.63 -13.41
C ILE A 24 43.78 -12.95 -13.21
N LEU A 25 44.33 -12.95 -11.99
CA LEU A 25 45.70 -12.51 -11.73
C LEU A 25 46.67 -13.17 -12.71
N ASN A 26 47.52 -12.39 -13.35
CA ASN A 26 48.55 -12.93 -14.24
C ASN A 26 49.65 -13.70 -13.48
N LYS A 27 49.70 -13.67 -12.13
CA LYS A 27 50.61 -14.47 -11.29
C LYS A 27 50.00 -14.77 -9.90
N PRO A 28 49.90 -16.05 -9.46
CA PRO A 28 49.53 -16.40 -8.08
C PRO A 28 50.66 -16.03 -7.10
N GLY A 29 50.31 -15.44 -5.95
CA GLY A 29 51.24 -15.10 -4.85
C GLY A 29 51.30 -16.18 -3.74
N PRO A 30 52.21 -16.09 -2.76
CA PRO A 30 52.35 -17.11 -1.71
C PRO A 30 51.38 -16.96 -0.51
N GLY A 31 50.58 -15.89 -0.44
CA GLY A 31 49.75 -15.56 0.73
C GLY A 31 48.46 -16.40 0.87
N ILE A 32 48.00 -16.56 2.12
CA ILE A 32 46.75 -17.25 2.48
C ILE A 32 45.90 -16.30 3.34
N LEU A 33 44.62 -16.10 2.98
CA LEU A 33 43.65 -15.34 3.77
C LEU A 33 42.55 -16.29 4.25
N LYS A 34 42.30 -16.33 5.56
CA LYS A 34 41.18 -17.06 6.16
C LYS A 34 40.22 -16.09 6.82
N GLY A 35 38.95 -16.41 6.89
CA GLY A 35 38.01 -15.54 7.58
C GLY A 35 36.67 -16.16 7.87
N ILE A 36 35.86 -15.44 8.64
CA ILE A 36 34.50 -15.82 9.02
C ILE A 36 33.55 -14.70 8.57
N VAL A 37 32.41 -15.06 7.98
CA VAL A 37 31.32 -14.15 7.65
C VAL A 37 30.23 -14.32 8.71
N LYS A 38 29.96 -13.29 9.51
CA LYS A 38 28.88 -13.27 10.50
C LYS A 38 27.66 -12.54 9.96
N ASP A 39 26.49 -13.16 10.12
CA ASP A 39 25.19 -12.54 9.87
C ASP A 39 24.60 -12.04 11.20
N THR A 40 24.18 -10.78 11.25
CA THR A 40 23.55 -10.17 12.43
C THR A 40 22.02 -10.14 12.38
N ALA A 41 21.39 -10.67 11.33
CA ALA A 41 19.96 -10.50 11.07
C ALA A 41 19.08 -11.77 11.07
N ASP A 42 19.55 -12.93 11.56
CA ASP A 42 18.78 -14.20 11.55
C ASP A 42 18.17 -14.53 10.17
N THR A 43 18.89 -14.19 9.10
CA THR A 43 18.46 -14.36 7.71
C THR A 43 19.31 -15.44 7.04
N TYR A 44 18.66 -16.51 6.59
CA TYR A 44 19.34 -17.67 5.97
C TYR A 44 20.05 -17.28 4.66
N TYR A 45 21.38 -17.07 4.69
CA TYR A 45 22.19 -16.83 3.49
C TYR A 45 22.94 -18.08 3.03
N HIS A 46 22.90 -18.41 1.73
CA HIS A 46 23.55 -19.61 1.18
C HIS A 46 24.87 -19.34 0.42
N MET A 47 25.15 -18.12 -0.07
CA MET A 47 26.41 -17.78 -0.78
C MET A 47 26.76 -16.27 -0.76
N ALA A 48 28.00 -15.92 -0.43
CA ALA A 48 28.57 -14.56 -0.57
C ALA A 48 29.79 -14.53 -1.52
N ASN A 49 29.90 -13.47 -2.33
CA ASN A 49 31.03 -13.16 -3.22
C ASN A 49 31.98 -12.16 -2.54
N MET A 50 33.28 -12.46 -2.46
CA MET A 50 34.28 -11.54 -1.89
C MET A 50 34.93 -10.62 -2.94
N PHE A 51 35.36 -9.43 -2.52
CA PHE A 51 36.04 -8.43 -3.34
C PHE A 51 37.29 -7.91 -2.64
N PHE A 52 38.35 -7.68 -3.42
CA PHE A 52 39.65 -7.23 -2.93
C PHE A 52 40.09 -5.99 -3.72
N VAL A 53 40.43 -4.92 -3.01
CA VAL A 53 40.99 -3.74 -3.66
C VAL A 53 42.35 -3.43 -3.04
N PRO A 54 43.45 -3.52 -3.80
CA PRO A 54 44.75 -3.06 -3.32
C PRO A 54 44.64 -1.60 -2.88
N VAL A 55 45.19 -1.24 -1.72
CA VAL A 55 45.10 0.13 -1.17
C VAL A 55 45.62 1.17 -2.17
N GLU A 56 46.66 0.84 -2.95
CA GLU A 56 47.22 1.67 -4.02
C GLU A 56 46.27 1.93 -5.20
N ASN A 57 45.25 1.08 -5.38
CA ASN A 57 44.26 1.16 -6.45
C ASN A 57 42.90 1.71 -5.96
N TRP A 58 42.82 2.32 -4.77
CA TRP A 58 41.61 2.93 -4.23
C TRP A 58 41.63 4.47 -4.35
N PRO A 59 40.57 5.16 -4.85
CA PRO A 59 39.29 4.64 -5.36
C PRO A 59 39.36 4.41 -6.88
N GLY A 60 39.85 3.24 -7.30
CA GLY A 60 40.08 2.87 -8.69
C GLY A 60 39.52 1.48 -9.03
N LYS A 61 39.92 0.90 -10.17
CA LYS A 61 39.35 -0.37 -10.67
C LYS A 61 39.63 -1.51 -9.66
N PRO A 62 38.59 -2.19 -9.13
CA PRO A 62 38.78 -3.34 -8.24
C PRO A 62 39.53 -4.48 -8.92
N ALA A 63 40.34 -5.22 -8.16
CA ALA A 63 40.85 -6.52 -8.60
C ALA A 63 39.83 -7.60 -8.21
N PHE A 64 39.18 -8.20 -9.19
CA PHE A 64 38.08 -9.13 -8.95
C PHE A 64 38.61 -10.53 -8.61
N TYR A 65 38.19 -11.10 -7.48
CA TYR A 65 38.35 -12.52 -7.19
C TYR A 65 36.99 -13.09 -6.85
N TYR A 66 36.63 -14.19 -7.47
CA TYR A 66 35.36 -14.84 -7.19
C TYR A 66 35.63 -16.00 -6.22
N LEU A 67 35.07 -15.92 -5.01
CA LEU A 67 34.99 -17.05 -4.10
C LEU A 67 33.55 -17.11 -3.59
N ALA A 68 32.84 -18.19 -3.92
CA ALA A 68 31.54 -18.48 -3.34
C ALA A 68 31.75 -19.07 -1.94
N VAL A 69 31.40 -18.30 -0.92
CA VAL A 69 31.50 -18.74 0.48
C VAL A 69 30.19 -19.43 0.85
N VAL A 70 30.23 -20.76 1.00
CA VAL A 70 29.04 -21.62 1.27
C VAL A 70 28.87 -21.94 2.76
N ASN A 71 29.89 -21.66 3.59
CA ASN A 71 29.87 -21.83 5.05
C ASN A 71 30.30 -20.53 5.71
N GLU A 72 29.96 -20.30 6.98
CA GLU A 72 30.35 -19.11 7.76
C GLU A 72 31.87 -18.82 7.76
N SER A 73 32.74 -19.69 7.22
CA SER A 73 34.18 -19.48 7.07
C SER A 73 34.68 -19.64 5.63
N PHE A 74 35.70 -18.88 5.23
CA PHE A 74 36.38 -18.96 3.93
C PHE A 74 37.90 -19.04 4.04
N GLU A 75 38.55 -19.57 3.00
CA GLU A 75 40.01 -19.60 2.84
C GLU A 75 40.38 -19.32 1.38
N ILE A 76 41.28 -18.36 1.16
CA ILE A 76 41.77 -17.95 -0.16
C ILE A 76 43.29 -18.09 -0.16
N THR A 77 43.78 -19.00 -1.00
CA THR A 77 45.21 -19.20 -1.24
C THR A 77 45.64 -18.47 -2.50
N GLY A 78 46.88 -18.01 -2.57
CA GLY A 78 47.42 -17.44 -3.80
C GLY A 78 47.44 -15.91 -3.84
N VAL A 79 47.17 -15.24 -2.72
CA VAL A 79 47.02 -13.78 -2.69
C VAL A 79 48.41 -13.11 -2.74
N PRO A 80 48.64 -12.11 -3.63
CA PRO A 80 49.90 -11.39 -3.67
C PRO A 80 50.17 -10.62 -2.38
N PRO A 81 51.43 -10.47 -1.94
CA PRO A 81 51.76 -9.64 -0.79
C PRO A 81 51.35 -8.18 -1.03
N GLY A 82 50.81 -7.52 -0.01
CA GLY A 82 50.29 -6.15 -0.11
C GLY A 82 49.16 -5.86 0.88
N SER A 83 48.69 -4.61 0.92
CA SER A 83 47.55 -4.19 1.74
C SER A 83 46.29 -4.10 0.90
N TYR A 84 45.19 -4.67 1.39
CA TYR A 84 43.93 -4.77 0.66
C TYR A 84 42.72 -4.33 1.50
N TYR A 85 41.80 -3.62 0.86
CA TYR A 85 40.43 -3.46 1.34
C TYR A 85 39.58 -4.65 0.90
N LEU A 86 38.75 -5.16 1.82
CA LEU A 86 37.95 -6.37 1.63
C LEU A 86 36.45 -6.03 1.74
N PHE A 87 35.64 -6.64 0.88
CA PHE A 87 34.18 -6.52 0.91
C PHE A 87 33.54 -7.86 0.56
N ALA A 88 32.33 -8.12 1.05
CA ALA A 88 31.52 -9.27 0.64
C ALA A 88 30.16 -8.81 0.07
N ILE A 89 29.59 -9.53 -0.89
CA ILE A 89 28.28 -9.22 -1.48
C ILE A 89 27.48 -10.50 -1.68
N GLU A 90 26.19 -10.50 -1.37
CA GLU A 90 25.28 -11.64 -1.58
C GLU A 90 25.08 -12.00 -3.06
N ALA A 91 25.06 -13.30 -3.37
CA ALA A 91 25.16 -13.81 -4.75
C ALA A 91 23.84 -13.98 -5.52
N GLN A 92 22.66 -13.64 -4.97
CA GLN A 92 21.37 -14.07 -5.55
C GLN A 92 20.90 -13.31 -6.81
N ASN A 93 21.44 -12.14 -7.14
CA ASN A 93 21.17 -11.51 -8.45
C ASN A 93 22.17 -10.39 -8.74
N THR A 94 22.82 -10.37 -9.91
CA THR A 94 23.74 -9.28 -10.28
C THR A 94 23.02 -7.94 -10.54
N GLU A 95 21.69 -7.91 -10.56
CA GLU A 95 20.87 -6.72 -10.81
C GLU A 95 20.37 -6.00 -9.54
N SER A 96 20.32 -6.70 -8.38
CA SER A 96 20.03 -6.11 -7.06
C SER A 96 21.03 -6.63 -6.02
N ILE A 97 21.85 -5.72 -5.50
CA ILE A 97 22.71 -6.02 -4.36
C ILE A 97 21.86 -5.77 -3.12
N ASP A 98 21.42 -6.86 -2.49
CA ASP A 98 20.54 -6.79 -1.32
C ASP A 98 21.35 -6.81 0.00
N THR A 99 22.54 -7.43 0.02
CA THR A 99 23.43 -7.51 1.21
C THR A 99 24.92 -7.25 0.86
N VAL A 100 25.60 -6.35 1.60
CA VAL A 100 27.06 -6.06 1.52
C VAL A 100 27.69 -6.28 2.91
N GLY A 101 28.90 -6.83 2.97
CA GLY A 101 29.65 -7.06 4.22
C GLY A 101 31.03 -6.41 4.24
N LEU A 102 31.47 -6.00 5.44
CA LEU A 102 32.75 -5.36 5.71
C LEU A 102 33.51 -6.07 6.85
N PRO A 103 34.85 -6.03 6.88
CA PRO A 103 35.62 -6.46 8.05
C PRO A 103 35.18 -5.75 9.34
N ILE A 104 35.16 -6.44 10.48
CA ILE A 104 34.86 -5.83 11.79
C ILE A 104 35.85 -4.70 12.12
N ASP A 105 37.12 -4.90 11.77
CA ASP A 105 38.18 -3.90 11.95
C ASP A 105 38.26 -2.88 10.79
N TRP A 106 37.20 -2.77 9.98
CA TRP A 106 37.10 -1.76 8.94
C TRP A 106 37.32 -0.36 9.54
N PRO A 107 38.12 0.51 8.90
CA PRO A 107 38.68 0.41 7.56
C PRO A 107 40.15 0.03 7.52
N ARG A 108 40.65 -0.72 8.51
CA ARG A 108 42.05 -1.15 8.45
C ARG A 108 42.22 -2.14 7.30
N PRO A 109 43.10 -1.87 6.33
CA PRO A 109 43.34 -2.80 5.26
C PRO A 109 44.00 -4.06 5.82
N VAL A 110 43.67 -5.21 5.25
CA VAL A 110 44.33 -6.47 5.58
C VAL A 110 45.65 -6.53 4.83
N THR A 111 46.74 -6.59 5.59
CA THR A 111 48.10 -6.71 5.03
C THR A 111 48.48 -8.18 4.95
N ILE A 112 48.93 -8.58 3.76
CA ILE A 112 49.45 -9.91 3.49
C ILE A 112 50.95 -9.77 3.28
N ASP A 113 51.71 -10.36 4.19
CA ASP A 113 53.17 -10.31 4.17
C ASP A 113 53.76 -11.19 3.06
N ALA A 114 54.99 -10.89 2.64
CA ALA A 114 55.70 -11.64 1.60
C ALA A 114 55.99 -13.10 1.95
N ASP A 115 55.95 -13.43 3.24
CA ASP A 115 56.38 -14.72 3.79
C ASP A 115 55.25 -15.78 3.84
N GLY A 116 54.11 -15.54 3.20
CA GLY A 116 53.02 -16.53 3.10
C GLY A 116 52.21 -16.73 4.39
N LYS A 117 52.21 -15.75 5.31
CA LYS A 117 51.43 -15.81 6.54
C LYS A 117 49.92 -15.87 6.28
N VAL A 118 49.22 -16.61 7.14
CA VAL A 118 47.76 -16.67 7.18
C VAL A 118 47.23 -15.40 7.84
N ALA A 119 46.55 -14.55 7.08
CA ALA A 119 45.78 -13.43 7.63
C ALA A 119 44.38 -13.92 8.02
N HIS A 120 43.88 -13.54 9.19
CA HIS A 120 42.52 -13.85 9.65
C HIS A 120 41.65 -12.60 9.61
N VAL A 121 40.46 -12.68 9.02
CA VAL A 121 39.51 -11.56 8.95
C VAL A 121 38.09 -12.00 9.29
N GLU A 122 37.38 -11.18 10.05
CA GLU A 122 35.97 -11.40 10.35
C GLU A 122 35.15 -10.34 9.61
N ILE A 123 34.17 -10.77 8.81
CA ILE A 123 33.35 -9.93 7.94
C ILE A 123 31.91 -9.96 8.45
N GLU A 124 31.36 -8.78 8.72
CA GLU A 124 29.97 -8.62 9.15
C GLU A 124 29.10 -8.24 7.95
N MET A 125 28.10 -9.07 7.63
CA MET A 125 27.14 -8.83 6.54
C MET A 125 25.95 -8.01 7.03
N SER A 126 25.53 -7.00 6.25
CA SER A 126 24.38 -6.18 6.61
C SER A 126 23.60 -5.67 5.39
N THR A 127 22.27 -5.85 5.40
CA THR A 127 21.35 -5.31 4.38
C THR A 127 21.33 -3.78 4.35
N PHE A 128 21.78 -3.14 5.42
CA PHE A 128 21.94 -1.69 5.52
C PHE A 128 23.19 -1.18 4.78
N LEU A 129 24.33 -1.86 4.93
CA LEU A 129 25.54 -1.53 4.15
C LEU A 129 25.25 -1.59 2.64
N SER A 130 24.34 -2.45 2.19
CA SER A 130 23.85 -2.50 0.80
C SER A 130 23.00 -1.30 0.40
N LYS A 131 22.12 -0.83 1.30
CA LYS A 131 21.28 0.35 1.06
C LYS A 131 22.14 1.61 0.95
N GLU A 132 23.18 1.73 1.78
CA GLU A 132 24.18 2.80 1.67
C GLU A 132 25.15 2.60 0.51
N ALA A 133 25.49 1.35 0.15
CA ALA A 133 26.28 1.04 -1.05
C ALA A 133 25.56 1.41 -2.37
N ARG A 134 24.25 1.68 -2.34
CA ARG A 134 23.52 2.32 -3.46
C ARG A 134 24.05 3.74 -3.73
N PHE A 135 24.51 4.46 -2.70
CA PHE A 135 25.18 5.75 -2.81
C PHE A 135 26.69 5.62 -3.06
N TRP A 136 27.33 4.52 -2.62
CA TRP A 136 28.73 4.19 -2.95
C TRP A 136 28.96 3.80 -4.40
N ASN A 137 27.97 4.03 -5.26
CA ASN A 137 28.07 3.75 -6.67
C ASN A 137 28.32 2.26 -6.98
N VAL A 138 28.04 1.29 -6.10
CA VAL A 138 28.16 -0.13 -6.50
C VAL A 138 27.01 -0.50 -7.46
N GLN A 139 25.79 -0.03 -7.15
CA GLN A 139 24.65 -0.11 -8.07
C GLN A 139 24.79 0.83 -9.27
N GLY A 140 25.42 2.00 -9.13
CA GLY A 140 25.67 2.92 -10.25
C GLY A 140 26.83 2.49 -11.16
N PHE A 141 27.81 1.75 -10.64
CA PHE A 141 28.87 1.08 -11.37
C PHE A 141 28.32 -0.05 -12.24
N LEU A 142 27.30 -0.79 -11.74
CA LEU A 142 26.62 -1.84 -12.48
C LEU A 142 25.49 -1.31 -13.40
N ARG A 143 24.76 -0.25 -13.01
CA ARG A 143 23.65 0.34 -13.78
C ARG A 143 24.03 1.52 -14.69
N GLY A 144 25.26 2.03 -14.61
CA GLY A 144 25.77 3.15 -15.40
C GLY A 144 25.86 2.92 -16.91
N VAL A 145 25.48 1.74 -17.39
CA VAL A 145 25.38 1.43 -18.84
C VAL A 145 24.03 1.90 -19.42
N GLY A 146 23.03 2.21 -18.60
CA GLY A 146 21.65 2.44 -19.05
C GLY A 146 21.32 3.83 -19.62
N HIS A 147 22.04 4.90 -19.25
CA HIS A 147 21.76 6.28 -19.71
C HIS A 147 22.83 6.89 -20.62
N LEU A 148 23.89 6.15 -20.92
CA LEU A 148 24.88 6.53 -21.94
C LEU A 148 24.28 6.59 -23.35
N ASN A 149 23.16 5.91 -23.61
CA ASN A 149 22.49 5.97 -24.91
C ASN A 149 21.93 7.36 -25.26
N ALA A 150 21.73 8.25 -24.27
CA ALA A 150 21.37 9.64 -24.53
C ALA A 150 22.53 10.46 -25.13
N LEU A 151 23.79 10.06 -24.89
CA LEU A 151 24.97 10.68 -25.50
C LEU A 151 25.29 10.14 -26.91
N ASN A 152 24.58 9.08 -27.35
CA ASN A 152 24.60 8.62 -28.75
C ASN A 152 23.55 9.34 -29.61
N ALA A 153 22.63 10.11 -29.01
CA ALA A 153 21.79 11.03 -29.73
C ALA A 153 22.62 12.24 -30.19
N SER A 154 22.26 12.85 -31.32
CA SER A 154 22.93 14.08 -31.74
C SER A 154 22.80 15.13 -30.63
N VAL A 155 23.84 15.96 -30.41
CA VAL A 155 23.79 17.05 -29.41
C VAL A 155 22.56 17.93 -29.61
N GLU A 156 22.00 17.95 -30.83
CA GLU A 156 20.78 18.64 -31.26
C GLU A 156 19.51 18.13 -30.56
N GLU A 157 19.42 16.86 -30.18
CA GLU A 157 18.24 16.21 -29.57
C GLU A 157 18.19 16.28 -28.02
N LEU A 158 19.26 16.79 -27.37
CA LEU A 158 19.33 16.92 -25.91
C LEU A 158 18.70 18.22 -25.39
N GLY A 159 18.14 18.15 -24.17
CA GLY A 159 17.69 19.28 -23.36
C GLY A 159 18.86 19.98 -22.65
N PRO A 160 18.89 20.08 -21.30
CA PRO A 160 20.10 20.50 -20.61
C PRO A 160 21.24 19.49 -20.81
N TYR A 161 22.43 19.98 -21.15
CA TYR A 161 23.62 19.15 -21.33
C TYR A 161 24.89 19.89 -20.89
N GLY A 162 25.98 19.16 -20.66
CA GLY A 162 27.25 19.79 -20.35
C GLY A 162 28.31 18.81 -19.90
N ARG A 163 29.40 19.35 -19.35
CA ARG A 163 30.54 18.59 -18.88
C ARG A 163 30.92 18.98 -17.46
N ILE A 164 31.31 17.99 -16.67
CA ILE A 164 31.83 18.17 -15.31
C ILE A 164 33.33 17.90 -15.32
N VAL A 165 34.09 18.88 -14.85
CA VAL A 165 35.55 18.82 -14.75
C VAL A 165 36.02 19.22 -13.34
N ASP A 166 37.26 18.88 -13.01
CA ASP A 166 37.95 19.47 -11.86
C ASP A 166 38.64 20.79 -12.24
N VAL A 167 39.25 21.49 -11.27
CA VAL A 167 40.00 22.74 -11.50
C VAL A 167 41.20 22.57 -12.44
N GLY A 168 41.69 21.34 -12.63
CA GLY A 168 42.73 21.01 -13.60
C GLY A 168 42.20 20.73 -15.02
N GLY A 169 40.88 20.82 -15.22
CA GLY A 169 40.21 20.50 -16.49
C GLY A 169 40.07 19.00 -16.75
N ASN A 170 40.39 18.14 -15.78
CA ASN A 170 40.22 16.69 -15.92
C ASN A 170 38.74 16.32 -15.78
N PRO A 171 38.25 15.34 -16.55
CA PRO A 171 36.86 14.92 -16.46
C PRO A 171 36.53 14.31 -15.10
N VAL A 172 35.35 14.64 -14.55
CA VAL A 172 34.82 14.02 -13.32
C VAL A 172 33.74 13.00 -13.69
N PRO A 173 34.08 11.71 -13.74
CA PRO A 173 33.14 10.67 -14.15
C PRO A 173 32.17 10.32 -13.02
N TYR A 174 31.00 9.77 -13.38
CA TYR A 174 29.98 9.25 -12.46
C TYR A 174 29.39 10.26 -11.45
N ALA A 175 29.57 11.56 -11.70
CA ALA A 175 28.88 12.62 -10.98
C ALA A 175 27.37 12.59 -11.29
N THR A 176 26.56 13.01 -10.33
CA THR A 176 25.09 13.05 -10.48
C THR A 176 24.63 14.49 -10.67
N VAL A 177 23.90 14.75 -11.76
CA VAL A 177 23.32 16.05 -12.09
C VAL A 177 21.84 16.03 -11.75
N GLN A 178 21.45 16.94 -10.86
CA GLN A 178 20.10 17.09 -10.33
C GLN A 178 19.43 18.28 -10.98
N VAL A 179 18.29 18.05 -11.64
CA VAL A 179 17.43 19.12 -12.18
C VAL A 179 16.13 19.18 -11.41
N ARG A 180 15.68 20.40 -11.13
CA ARG A 180 14.48 20.69 -10.34
C ARG A 180 13.67 21.79 -11.02
N GLU A 181 12.35 21.65 -10.99
CA GLU A 181 11.42 22.64 -11.57
C GLU A 181 11.41 23.92 -10.72
N PHE A 182 11.43 25.08 -11.38
CA PHE A 182 11.30 26.38 -10.72
C PHE A 182 9.85 26.87 -10.78
N LYS A 183 9.29 27.27 -9.62
CA LYS A 183 7.90 27.79 -9.51
C LYS A 183 7.87 29.16 -8.86
N ALA A 184 7.62 30.20 -9.67
CA ALA A 184 7.66 31.62 -9.26
C ALA A 184 6.76 31.95 -8.04
N ASN A 185 5.59 31.32 -7.93
CA ASN A 185 4.61 31.64 -6.87
C ASN A 185 4.93 31.03 -5.50
N ARG A 186 6.01 30.23 -5.36
CA ARG A 186 6.37 29.58 -4.09
C ARG A 186 7.74 29.95 -3.54
N GLY A 187 8.59 30.65 -4.30
CA GLY A 187 9.92 31.10 -3.84
C GLY A 187 10.89 29.98 -3.44
N GLU A 188 10.49 28.72 -3.55
CA GLU A 188 11.26 27.53 -3.19
C GLU A 188 11.07 26.47 -4.27
N GLY A 189 12.18 25.87 -4.69
CA GLY A 189 12.23 24.83 -5.72
C GLY A 189 11.62 23.52 -5.26
N GLU A 190 10.30 23.44 -5.17
CA GLU A 190 9.61 22.20 -4.82
C GLU A 190 9.23 21.40 -6.08
N GLY A 191 10.10 20.45 -6.43
CA GLY A 191 9.78 19.37 -7.37
C GLY A 191 11.01 18.73 -8.03
N ILE A 192 11.20 17.42 -7.81
CA ILE A 192 11.96 16.59 -8.76
C ILE A 192 11.03 16.34 -9.95
N ALA A 193 11.15 17.14 -11.00
CA ALA A 193 10.34 16.95 -12.22
C ALA A 193 11.08 16.10 -13.27
N ALA A 194 12.42 16.06 -13.26
CA ALA A 194 13.24 15.24 -14.15
C ALA A 194 14.10 14.23 -13.35
N PRO A 195 14.35 13.00 -13.87
CA PRO A 195 15.28 12.06 -13.26
C PRO A 195 16.70 12.61 -13.27
N ASP A 196 17.47 12.35 -12.22
CA ASP A 196 18.87 12.77 -12.12
C ASP A 196 19.69 12.16 -13.29
N ALA A 197 20.52 12.98 -13.96
CA ALA A 197 21.44 12.52 -14.99
C ALA A 197 22.80 12.16 -14.40
N ARG A 198 23.59 11.35 -15.11
CA ARG A 198 24.95 10.99 -14.68
C ARG A 198 25.97 11.31 -15.76
N THR A 199 27.19 11.65 -15.34
CA THR A 199 28.30 11.86 -16.27
C THR A 199 28.90 10.54 -16.77
N ASN A 200 29.32 10.52 -18.03
CA ASN A 200 30.12 9.43 -18.59
C ASN A 200 31.59 9.48 -18.11
N GLU A 201 32.43 8.55 -18.57
CA GLU A 201 33.87 8.50 -18.27
C GLU A 201 34.65 9.78 -18.65
N GLN A 202 34.09 10.60 -19.55
CA GLN A 202 34.67 11.86 -20.01
C GLN A 202 34.03 13.10 -19.35
N GLY A 203 33.17 12.90 -18.35
CA GLY A 203 32.51 13.96 -17.59
C GLY A 203 31.27 14.55 -18.27
N TYR A 204 30.81 14.05 -19.42
CA TYR A 204 29.64 14.58 -20.11
C TYR A 204 28.33 14.04 -19.58
N TYR A 205 27.32 14.90 -19.49
CA TYR A 205 25.94 14.54 -19.18
C TYR A 205 24.97 15.20 -20.17
N GLY A 206 23.81 14.58 -20.33
CA GLY A 206 22.71 15.11 -21.14
C GLY A 206 21.38 14.62 -20.62
N LEU A 207 20.39 15.51 -20.59
CA LEU A 207 19.02 15.24 -20.21
C LEU A 207 18.10 15.33 -21.42
N ARG A 208 16.91 14.75 -21.31
CA ARG A 208 15.84 14.98 -22.30
C ARG A 208 15.42 16.46 -22.27
N PRO A 209 14.88 16.99 -23.38
CA PRO A 209 14.30 18.34 -23.42
C PRO A 209 13.34 18.59 -22.26
N LEU A 210 13.48 19.74 -21.59
CA LEU A 210 12.62 20.20 -20.51
C LEU A 210 11.78 21.37 -21.01
N ASP A 211 10.48 21.34 -20.73
CA ASP A 211 9.47 22.31 -21.16
C ASP A 211 9.03 23.27 -20.05
N TYR A 212 9.73 23.28 -18.93
CA TYR A 212 9.50 24.15 -17.77
C TYR A 212 10.80 24.83 -17.32
N PRO A 213 10.72 26.02 -16.67
CA PRO A 213 11.87 26.66 -16.07
C PRO A 213 12.47 25.77 -14.97
N TYR A 214 13.80 25.71 -14.90
CA TYR A 214 14.50 24.79 -14.00
C TYR A 214 15.77 25.38 -13.39
N PHE A 215 16.21 24.84 -12.26
CA PHE A 215 17.57 25.03 -11.78
C PHE A 215 18.31 23.69 -11.79
N VAL A 216 19.63 23.75 -11.85
CA VAL A 216 20.48 22.56 -11.93
C VAL A 216 21.62 22.62 -10.92
N GLY A 217 21.87 21.48 -10.28
CA GLY A 217 23.04 21.24 -9.46
C GLY A 217 23.73 19.95 -9.85
N ALA A 218 24.98 19.81 -9.44
CA ALA A 218 25.75 18.58 -9.56
C ALA A 218 26.25 18.17 -8.18
N ILE A 219 26.21 16.88 -7.90
CA ILE A 219 26.79 16.26 -6.70
C ILE A 219 27.82 15.21 -7.10
N VAL A 220 28.97 15.24 -6.44
CA VAL A 220 30.00 14.21 -6.52
C VAL A 220 30.13 13.56 -5.15
N HIS A 221 30.21 12.23 -5.15
CA HIS A 221 30.47 11.45 -3.94
C HIS A 221 31.85 10.83 -4.04
N ASP A 222 32.57 10.80 -2.92
CA ASP A 222 33.86 10.14 -2.78
C ASP A 222 33.83 9.29 -1.50
N PRO A 223 34.18 8.00 -1.55
CA PRO A 223 34.16 7.13 -0.37
C PRO A 223 35.08 7.63 0.74
N LEU A 224 34.67 7.45 1.99
CA LEU A 224 35.55 7.73 3.12
C LEU A 224 36.56 6.61 3.29
N ILE A 225 37.81 6.98 3.50
CA ILE A 225 38.90 6.04 3.76
C ILE A 225 38.82 5.49 5.19
N ASN A 226 38.21 6.24 6.12
CA ASN A 226 38.24 6.01 7.55
C ASN A 226 36.89 5.61 8.19
N ALA A 227 35.81 5.46 7.41
CA ALA A 227 34.50 5.02 7.91
C ALA A 227 33.65 4.37 6.80
N ALA A 228 32.64 3.58 7.17
CA ALA A 228 31.63 3.06 6.23
C ALA A 228 30.70 4.21 5.80
N GLY A 229 31.13 4.98 4.81
CA GLY A 229 30.47 6.21 4.41
C GLY A 229 31.07 6.87 3.18
N HIS A 230 30.56 8.06 2.86
CA HIS A 230 31.08 8.88 1.78
C HIS A 230 31.15 10.35 2.20
N ARG A 231 32.08 11.09 1.63
CA ARG A 231 31.99 12.54 1.53
C ARG A 231 31.32 12.92 0.22
N TRP A 232 30.63 14.03 0.22
CA TRP A 232 29.99 14.57 -0.97
C TRP A 232 30.31 16.06 -1.11
N GLN A 233 30.39 16.51 -2.36
CA GLN A 233 30.47 17.91 -2.75
C GLN A 233 29.28 18.20 -3.64
N TYR A 234 28.62 19.32 -3.41
CA TYR A 234 27.48 19.77 -4.18
C TYR A 234 27.73 21.18 -4.71
N ILE A 235 27.46 21.37 -6.01
CA ILE A 235 27.56 22.66 -6.67
C ILE A 235 26.25 22.93 -7.38
N GLN A 236 25.60 24.05 -7.05
CA GLN A 236 24.36 24.48 -7.68
C GLN A 236 24.53 25.83 -8.35
N ARG A 237 23.96 25.96 -9.54
CA ARG A 237 23.89 27.25 -10.21
C ARG A 237 22.65 27.98 -9.73
N ASN A 238 22.83 29.14 -9.10
CA ASN A 238 21.74 29.92 -8.52
C ASN A 238 20.98 30.74 -9.58
N LYS A 239 20.63 30.11 -10.70
CA LYS A 239 19.98 30.72 -11.87
C LYS A 239 18.89 29.79 -12.39
N VAL A 240 17.79 30.38 -12.83
CA VAL A 240 16.71 29.69 -13.55
C VAL A 240 17.07 29.61 -15.03
N PHE A 241 16.94 28.42 -15.59
CA PHE A 241 17.17 28.10 -17.00
C PHE A 241 15.85 27.77 -17.68
N GLU A 242 15.77 28.07 -18.96
CA GLU A 242 14.65 27.68 -19.82
C GLU A 242 15.20 27.02 -21.10
N GLY A 243 14.49 25.99 -21.57
CA GLY A 243 14.81 25.27 -22.79
C GLY A 243 16.17 24.56 -22.76
N LYS A 244 16.82 24.48 -23.93
CA LYS A 244 18.10 23.79 -24.11
C LYS A 244 19.27 24.70 -23.71
N GLN A 245 20.05 24.27 -22.71
CA GLN A 245 21.19 25.05 -22.20
C GLN A 245 22.42 24.17 -22.01
N ALA A 246 23.59 24.70 -22.40
CA ALA A 246 24.88 24.10 -22.08
C ALA A 246 25.34 24.56 -20.70
N ILE A 247 25.50 23.63 -19.75
CA ILE A 247 25.83 23.95 -18.36
C ILE A 247 26.98 23.07 -17.90
N ASN A 248 28.17 23.65 -17.81
CA ASN A 248 29.35 22.96 -17.30
C ASN A 248 29.51 23.20 -15.81
N PHE A 249 30.03 22.20 -15.10
CA PHE A 249 30.36 22.29 -13.67
C PHE A 249 31.87 22.11 -13.51
N GLU A 250 32.47 22.92 -12.65
CA GLU A 250 33.86 22.76 -12.24
C GLU A 250 33.89 22.51 -10.73
N PHE A 251 34.34 21.32 -10.32
CA PHE A 251 34.49 20.99 -8.91
C PHE A 251 35.86 21.43 -8.40
N LYS A 252 35.85 22.23 -7.33
CA LYS A 252 37.06 22.56 -6.58
C LYS A 252 37.64 21.28 -5.94
N PRO A 253 38.97 21.21 -5.75
CA PRO A 253 39.58 20.15 -4.96
C PRO A 253 38.82 19.98 -3.64
N TRP A 254 38.67 18.75 -3.18
CA TRP A 254 38.11 18.45 -1.86
C TRP A 254 38.76 19.39 -0.83
N PRO A 255 37.96 20.07 0.03
CA PRO A 255 38.48 21.00 1.01
C PRO A 255 39.64 20.33 1.73
N SER A 256 40.83 20.92 1.60
CA SER A 256 42.11 20.20 1.67
C SER A 256 42.22 19.31 2.90
N VAL A 257 42.28 18.00 2.64
CA VAL A 257 42.80 16.97 3.54
C VAL A 257 44.32 17.07 3.49
N THR A 258 44.90 17.97 4.29
CA THR A 258 46.17 17.62 4.90
C THR A 258 45.88 16.48 5.88
N ARG A 259 46.82 15.57 6.15
CA ARG A 259 46.69 14.49 7.16
C ARG A 259 46.56 15.02 8.61
N SER A 260 45.88 16.13 8.78
CA SER A 260 45.71 16.94 9.96
C SER A 260 44.31 17.56 10.01
N GLY A 261 43.31 17.08 9.26
CA GLY A 261 41.93 17.51 9.47
C GLY A 261 41.47 17.24 10.90
N GLY A 262 40.42 17.91 11.36
CA GLY A 262 39.89 17.64 12.69
C GLY A 262 39.22 16.26 12.76
N ILE A 263 39.23 15.66 13.94
CA ILE A 263 38.52 14.39 14.21
C ILE A 263 37.27 14.73 15.01
N ILE A 264 36.11 14.23 14.58
CA ILE A 264 34.90 14.26 15.37
C ILE A 264 34.61 12.83 15.82
N GLU A 265 34.65 12.60 17.13
CA GLU A 265 34.31 11.33 17.73
C GLU A 265 33.26 11.50 18.81
N GLY A 266 32.67 10.41 19.26
CA GLY A 266 31.64 10.51 20.26
C GLY A 266 30.93 9.22 20.60
N THR A 267 30.01 9.35 21.55
CA THR A 267 29.13 8.29 22.01
C THR A 267 27.68 8.60 21.68
N VAL A 268 26.92 7.57 21.37
CA VAL A 268 25.48 7.62 21.12
C VAL A 268 24.80 6.55 21.95
N VAL A 269 24.03 6.98 22.94
CA VAL A 269 23.34 6.10 23.88
C VAL A 269 21.84 6.40 23.90
N ASP A 270 21.04 5.43 24.33
CA ASP A 270 19.62 5.65 24.60
C ASP A 270 19.40 6.40 25.95
N ALA A 271 18.15 6.65 26.30
CA ALA A 271 17.78 7.31 27.56
C ALA A 271 18.15 6.51 28.84
N LYS A 272 18.61 5.27 28.71
CA LYS A 272 19.06 4.37 29.79
C LYS A 272 20.58 4.12 29.74
N ASP A 273 21.31 4.94 28.98
CA ASP A 273 22.76 4.85 28.77
C ASP A 273 23.24 3.56 28.08
N ASN A 274 22.33 2.84 27.40
CA ASN A 274 22.73 1.71 26.57
C ASN A 274 23.28 2.20 25.23
N PRO A 275 24.40 1.65 24.74
CA PRO A 275 24.91 1.95 23.40
C PRO A 275 23.87 1.66 22.31
N ILE A 276 23.62 2.64 21.44
CA ILE A 276 22.71 2.42 20.31
C ILE A 276 23.36 1.43 19.34
N PRO A 277 22.65 0.35 18.94
CA PRO A 277 23.25 -0.72 18.15
C PRO A 277 23.71 -0.26 16.76
N SER A 278 23.01 0.69 16.12
CA SER A 278 23.34 1.19 14.77
C SER A 278 22.75 2.59 14.52
N PHE A 279 23.52 3.50 13.91
CA PHE A 279 23.12 4.87 13.60
C PHE A 279 23.97 5.49 12.48
N ILE A 280 23.51 6.63 11.93
CA ILE A 280 24.26 7.39 10.91
C ILE A 280 24.71 8.73 11.49
N VAL A 281 25.95 9.10 11.22
CA VAL A 281 26.50 10.43 11.49
C VAL A 281 26.60 11.20 10.17
N ASP A 282 25.96 12.36 10.11
CA ASP A 282 25.97 13.29 8.97
C ASP A 282 26.60 14.62 9.42
N VAL A 283 27.71 15.01 8.79
CA VAL A 283 28.47 16.23 9.09
C VAL A 283 28.46 17.13 7.87
N ARG A 284 28.13 18.41 8.04
CA ARG A 284 28.09 19.40 6.96
C ARG A 284 28.43 20.81 7.49
N PRO A 285 28.78 21.80 6.64
CA PRO A 285 28.89 23.20 7.05
C PRO A 285 27.64 23.69 7.77
N ALA A 286 27.84 24.50 8.82
CA ALA A 286 26.75 25.22 9.46
C ALA A 286 26.27 26.39 8.58
N GLY A 287 24.95 26.53 8.43
CA GLY A 287 24.32 27.61 7.65
C GLY A 287 23.10 27.13 6.85
N PRO A 288 22.19 28.05 6.47
CA PRO A 288 21.04 27.72 5.64
C PRO A 288 21.45 27.41 4.19
N TRP A 289 20.68 26.54 3.53
CA TRP A 289 20.74 26.43 2.07
C TRP A 289 20.29 27.76 1.44
N PRO A 290 20.93 28.26 0.37
CA PRO A 290 20.56 29.53 -0.23
C PRO A 290 19.19 29.43 -0.89
N LYS A 291 18.42 30.52 -0.83
CA LYS A 291 17.21 30.68 -1.63
C LYS A 291 17.60 31.05 -3.06
N VAL A 292 16.94 30.44 -4.04
CA VAL A 292 17.16 30.74 -5.45
C VAL A 292 16.55 32.10 -5.76
N ASN A 293 17.40 33.11 -6.01
CA ASN A 293 16.99 34.46 -6.37
C ASN A 293 17.43 34.78 -7.81
N GLU A 294 16.56 35.45 -8.58
CA GLU A 294 16.75 35.75 -10.01
C GLU A 294 17.89 36.75 -10.31
N THR A 295 18.60 37.27 -9.29
CA THR A 295 19.46 38.47 -9.43
C THR A 295 20.91 38.32 -8.96
N SER A 296 21.41 37.15 -8.56
CA SER A 296 22.83 36.98 -8.20
C SER A 296 23.55 35.85 -8.94
N GLU A 297 24.75 36.15 -9.44
CA GLU A 297 25.58 35.25 -10.27
C GLU A 297 26.46 34.18 -9.56
N PRO A 298 26.62 34.06 -8.22
CA PRO A 298 27.57 33.08 -7.70
C PRO A 298 27.03 31.64 -7.71
N TRP A 299 27.95 30.70 -7.95
CA TRP A 299 27.76 29.29 -7.65
C TRP A 299 27.56 29.09 -6.15
N TYR A 300 26.59 28.25 -5.77
CA TYR A 300 26.51 27.74 -4.41
C TYR A 300 27.27 26.43 -4.31
N GLU A 301 28.21 26.36 -3.38
CA GLU A 301 29.02 25.19 -3.12
C GLU A 301 28.79 24.72 -1.69
N SER A 302 28.62 23.41 -1.51
CA SER A 302 28.46 22.78 -0.21
C SER A 302 29.18 21.43 -0.19
N TRP A 303 29.41 20.91 1.00
CA TRP A 303 30.04 19.61 1.21
C TRP A 303 29.44 18.92 2.43
N GLY A 304 29.67 17.63 2.55
CA GLY A 304 29.33 16.89 3.75
C GLY A 304 29.97 15.52 3.81
N PHE A 305 29.86 14.91 4.97
CA PHE A 305 30.32 13.57 5.29
C PHE A 305 29.13 12.81 5.83
N ARG A 306 28.95 11.57 5.39
CA ARG A 306 27.93 10.68 5.91
C ARG A 306 28.53 9.31 6.13
N ALA A 307 28.49 8.84 7.37
CA ALA A 307 29.06 7.55 7.74
C ALA A 307 28.16 6.82 8.73
N ALA A 308 28.09 5.51 8.59
CA ALA A 308 27.37 4.65 9.50
C ALA A 308 28.28 4.11 10.60
N PHE A 309 27.71 3.94 11.79
CA PHE A 309 28.40 3.45 12.98
C PHE A 309 27.49 2.54 13.78
N ALA A 310 28.10 1.70 14.62
CA ALA A 310 27.43 0.71 15.45
C ALA A 310 28.03 0.68 16.87
N GLY A 311 27.33 0.05 17.82
CA GLY A 311 27.84 -0.13 19.18
C GLY A 311 28.01 1.18 19.97
N GLY A 312 27.20 2.20 19.65
CA GLY A 312 27.12 3.47 20.38
C GLY A 312 28.38 4.34 20.35
N LYS A 313 29.34 4.10 19.46
CA LYS A 313 30.55 4.93 19.31
C LYS A 313 30.78 5.29 17.85
N PHE A 314 31.28 6.49 17.60
CA PHE A 314 31.68 6.92 16.27
C PHE A 314 32.97 7.73 16.31
N ALA A 315 33.72 7.69 15.21
CA ALA A 315 34.86 8.53 14.97
C ALA A 315 34.95 8.82 13.47
N LEU A 316 34.97 10.09 13.10
CA LEU A 316 35.06 10.60 11.75
C LEU A 316 36.25 11.55 11.67
N GLY A 317 37.31 11.12 11.00
CA GLY A 317 38.50 11.93 10.78
C GLY A 317 38.42 12.75 9.49
N ASP A 318 39.39 13.65 9.33
CA ASP A 318 39.58 14.47 8.13
C ASP A 318 38.41 15.43 7.83
N VAL A 319 37.72 15.89 8.89
CA VAL A 319 36.68 16.92 8.76
C VAL A 319 37.34 18.29 8.56
N PRO A 320 36.93 19.08 7.55
CA PRO A 320 37.48 20.41 7.30
C PRO A 320 37.33 21.34 8.50
N GLU A 321 38.30 22.24 8.65
CA GLU A 321 38.23 23.31 9.66
C GLU A 321 37.05 24.25 9.39
N GLY A 322 36.32 24.58 10.44
CA GLY A 322 35.14 25.44 10.37
C GLY A 322 34.01 24.98 11.28
N ILE A 323 32.91 25.74 11.25
CA ILE A 323 31.71 25.43 12.01
C ILE A 323 30.89 24.39 11.23
N CYS A 324 30.71 23.23 11.84
CA CYS A 324 30.01 22.10 11.25
C CYS A 324 28.76 21.75 12.06
N ASN A 325 27.70 21.30 11.39
CA ASN A 325 26.55 20.69 12.02
C ASN A 325 26.69 19.15 11.94
N VAL A 326 26.77 18.50 13.09
CA VAL A 326 26.87 17.04 13.25
C VAL A 326 25.51 16.51 13.65
N ARG A 327 24.93 15.63 12.83
CA ARG A 327 23.61 15.03 13.03
C ARG A 327 23.71 13.54 13.22
N ILE A 328 22.99 13.03 14.20
CA ILE A 328 22.71 11.60 14.38
C ILE A 328 21.37 11.31 13.71
N MET A 329 21.35 10.32 12.83
CA MET A 329 20.14 9.88 12.12
C MET A 329 19.88 8.39 12.40
N SER A 330 18.61 8.00 12.30
CA SER A 330 18.19 6.61 12.47
C SER A 330 18.66 5.73 11.31
N HIS A 331 18.94 4.46 11.61
CA HIS A 331 19.32 3.42 10.66
C HIS A 331 18.16 2.93 9.76
N GLU A 332 16.90 3.20 10.12
CA GLU A 332 15.71 2.67 9.43
C GLU A 332 15.05 3.64 8.42
N THR A 333 15.51 4.89 8.35
CA THR A 333 14.94 5.90 7.44
C THR A 333 15.65 5.90 6.09
N SER A 334 14.88 5.74 5.01
CA SER A 334 15.38 5.93 3.64
C SER A 334 15.95 7.34 3.47
N ALA A 335 17.18 7.41 2.96
CA ALA A 335 18.09 8.55 2.94
C ALA A 335 17.63 9.87 2.27
N GLU A 336 16.35 10.04 1.92
CA GLU A 336 15.86 11.25 1.25
C GLU A 336 15.17 12.26 2.19
N ARG A 337 14.70 11.84 3.38
CA ARG A 337 14.19 12.74 4.43
C ARG A 337 14.39 12.12 5.83
N GLY A 338 15.65 11.93 6.22
CA GLY A 338 15.99 11.30 7.49
C GLY A 338 15.63 12.18 8.69
N ASP A 339 14.78 11.67 9.59
CA ASP A 339 14.54 12.28 10.90
C ASP A 339 15.88 12.38 11.67
N THR A 340 16.26 13.61 12.00
CA THR A 340 17.45 13.88 12.82
C THR A 340 17.13 13.51 14.26
N LEU A 341 17.79 12.49 14.78
CA LEU A 341 17.63 12.00 16.15
C LEU A 341 18.27 12.94 17.17
N GLY A 342 19.35 13.60 16.77
CA GLY A 342 20.05 14.63 17.54
C GLY A 342 20.98 15.41 16.63
N GLN A 343 21.24 16.68 16.95
CA GLN A 343 22.20 17.49 16.21
C GLN A 343 22.98 18.40 17.16
N ARG A 344 24.24 18.67 16.81
CA ARG A 344 25.08 19.66 17.49
C ARG A 344 25.88 20.45 16.47
N GLU A 345 26.03 21.74 16.74
CA GLU A 345 27.00 22.56 16.03
C GLU A 345 28.36 22.45 16.74
N VAL A 346 29.43 22.27 15.96
CA VAL A 346 30.77 22.02 16.46
C VAL A 346 31.77 22.78 15.60
N THR A 347 32.63 23.56 16.24
CA THR A 347 33.79 24.15 15.58
C THR A 347 34.90 23.11 15.51
N VAL A 348 35.24 22.70 14.30
CA VAL A 348 36.33 21.77 14.01
C VAL A 348 37.57 22.59 13.71
N SER A 349 38.70 22.22 14.33
CA SER A 349 40.00 22.82 14.04
C SER A 349 40.97 21.73 13.61
N THR A 350 41.83 22.07 12.65
CA THR A 350 42.89 21.22 12.12
C THR A 350 43.72 20.61 13.28
N GLY A 351 43.89 19.29 13.31
CA GLY A 351 44.67 18.55 14.30
C GLY A 351 44.02 18.38 15.67
N GLN A 352 42.77 18.82 15.86
CA GLN A 352 42.03 18.63 17.11
C GLN A 352 41.01 17.50 17.01
N THR A 353 40.87 16.75 18.09
CA THR A 353 39.76 15.81 18.30
C THR A 353 38.65 16.49 19.09
N LYS A 354 37.41 16.44 18.58
CA LYS A 354 36.20 16.89 19.26
C LYS A 354 35.39 15.68 19.67
N HIS A 355 35.18 15.52 20.96
CA HIS A 355 34.35 14.47 21.53
C HIS A 355 32.91 14.98 21.71
N LEU A 356 31.92 14.21 21.27
CA LEU A 356 30.50 14.54 21.34
C LEU A 356 29.71 13.43 22.01
N GLU A 357 28.76 13.80 22.86
CA GLU A 357 27.86 12.85 23.49
C GLU A 357 26.41 13.13 23.05
N PHE A 358 25.76 12.10 22.54
CA PHE A 358 24.36 12.12 22.13
C PHE A 358 23.56 11.12 22.96
N GLN A 359 22.60 11.64 23.72
CA GLN A 359 21.60 10.83 24.40
C GLN A 359 20.29 10.93 23.61
N ILE A 360 19.84 9.81 23.04
CA ILE A 360 18.65 9.77 22.19
C ILE A 360 17.46 9.30 23.02
N GLU A 361 16.60 10.26 23.38
CA GLU A 361 15.31 9.96 24.01
C GLU A 361 14.43 9.15 23.04
N ASP A 362 13.70 8.17 23.59
CA ASP A 362 12.71 7.35 22.87
C ASP A 362 13.28 6.48 21.70
N TRP A 363 14.53 6.01 21.79
CA TRP A 363 15.15 5.13 20.78
C TRP A 363 14.27 3.94 20.36
N GLU A 364 13.68 3.18 21.30
CA GLU A 364 12.79 2.05 20.97
C GLU A 364 11.49 2.47 20.29
N LYS A 365 10.95 3.64 20.63
CA LYS A 365 9.73 4.18 20.04
C LYS A 365 10.00 4.67 18.61
N LYS A 366 11.15 5.32 18.40
CA LYS A 366 11.66 5.75 17.08
C LYS A 366 12.01 4.57 16.18
N ARG A 367 12.54 3.46 16.73
CA ARG A 367 12.75 2.19 16.02
C ARG A 367 11.45 1.50 15.60
N ARG A 368 10.36 1.65 16.36
CA ARG A 368 9.04 1.08 16.01
C ARG A 368 8.22 1.96 15.06
N GLN A 369 8.61 3.22 14.87
CA GLN A 369 7.93 4.17 13.99
C GLN A 369 8.33 3.98 12.51
N ARG A 370 7.96 2.82 11.95
CA ARG A 370 7.74 2.66 10.49
C ARG A 370 6.39 2.05 10.15
N ILE A 371 5.40 2.28 11.00
CA ILE A 371 3.98 2.25 10.63
C ILE A 371 3.38 3.58 11.14
N TYR A 372 3.29 4.53 10.21
CA TYR A 372 2.76 5.91 10.32
C TYR A 372 3.59 6.96 11.09
N VAL A 373 3.74 8.09 10.40
CA VAL A 373 4.38 9.34 10.82
C VAL A 373 3.71 9.92 12.07
N THR A 374 4.49 10.44 13.02
CA THR A 374 4.05 11.50 13.96
C THR A 374 5.26 12.36 14.35
N PRO A 375 5.16 13.71 14.44
CA PRO A 375 6.28 14.58 14.77
C PRO A 375 6.57 14.71 16.28
N PHE A 376 7.84 14.99 16.58
CA PHE A 376 8.48 15.14 17.90
C PHE A 376 8.18 16.47 18.62
N ARG A 377 8.33 16.46 19.97
CA ARG A 377 8.58 17.66 20.79
C ARG A 377 9.71 17.41 21.81
N LEU A 378 10.54 18.45 21.97
CA LEU A 378 11.72 18.55 22.84
C LEU A 378 11.37 18.62 24.34
N VAL A 379 12.25 18.06 25.18
CA VAL A 379 12.39 18.41 26.60
C VAL A 379 13.86 18.69 26.90
N SER A 380 14.13 19.85 27.51
CA SER A 380 15.40 20.16 28.18
C SER A 380 15.22 19.98 29.69
N LYS A 381 16.24 19.43 30.36
CA LYS A 381 16.35 19.30 31.82
C LYS A 381 17.19 20.46 32.37
N GLN A 382 16.80 21.01 33.51
CA GLN A 382 17.73 21.62 34.47
C GLN A 382 17.20 21.40 35.90
N GLU A 383 18.11 21.06 36.82
CA GLU A 383 17.84 20.86 38.24
C GLU A 383 18.23 22.07 39.10
N SER A 384 17.35 22.33 40.07
CA SER A 384 17.52 22.86 41.43
C SER A 384 18.18 24.23 41.67
N GLY A 385 17.39 25.11 42.30
CA GLY A 385 17.86 26.31 43.02
C GLY A 385 16.69 27.16 43.51
N VAL A 386 16.26 26.94 44.76
CA VAL A 386 15.21 27.73 45.43
C VAL A 386 15.67 29.18 45.63
N LYS A 387 14.88 30.17 45.16
CA LYS A 387 14.78 31.50 45.79
C LYS A 387 13.36 32.07 45.64
N THR A 388 12.74 32.33 46.77
CA THR A 388 11.52 33.13 46.96
C THR A 388 11.72 34.60 46.59
N ALA A 389 10.73 35.22 45.95
CA ALA A 389 10.39 36.64 46.13
C ALA A 389 8.95 36.93 45.66
N VAL A 390 8.17 37.57 46.54
CA VAL A 390 6.84 38.16 46.30
C VAL A 390 7.03 39.67 45.93
N PRO A 391 5.96 40.46 45.71
CA PRO A 391 5.40 40.91 44.42
C PRO A 391 5.79 42.37 44.05
N VAL A 392 5.53 42.79 42.79
CA VAL A 392 5.42 44.23 42.46
C VAL A 392 4.22 44.45 41.52
N GLU A 393 3.38 45.40 41.92
CA GLU A 393 2.06 45.76 41.39
C GLU A 393 2.08 46.41 40.00
N GLY A 394 1.04 46.13 39.20
CA GLY A 394 0.71 46.86 37.98
C GLY A 394 -0.49 46.26 37.22
N GLU A 395 -1.71 46.68 37.58
CA GLU A 395 -3.03 46.28 37.05
C GLU A 395 -3.43 44.80 37.25
N GLY A 396 -4.29 44.56 38.24
CA GLY A 396 -4.68 43.23 38.71
C GLY A 396 -5.19 42.26 37.63
N GLY A 397 -4.62 41.05 37.66
CA GLY A 397 -5.06 39.88 36.89
C GLY A 397 -4.26 39.57 35.63
N TRP A 398 -3.28 40.38 35.21
CA TRP A 398 -2.45 40.05 34.04
C TRP A 398 -1.25 39.19 34.42
N GLY A 399 -0.88 38.25 33.54
CA GLY A 399 0.36 37.49 33.62
C GLY A 399 1.59 38.34 33.30
N GLU A 400 2.76 37.73 33.45
CA GLU A 400 4.05 38.38 33.23
C GLU A 400 4.17 38.92 31.80
N ALA A 401 4.71 40.13 31.67
CA ALA A 401 4.93 40.74 30.36
C ALA A 401 6.14 40.11 29.68
N VAL A 402 5.93 39.44 28.54
CA VAL A 402 6.98 38.89 27.70
C VAL A 402 7.06 39.72 26.43
N GLU A 403 8.15 40.47 26.27
CA GLU A 403 8.34 41.44 25.17
C GLU A 403 7.19 42.45 25.03
N GLY A 404 6.58 42.82 26.16
CA GLY A 404 5.44 43.74 26.22
C GLY A 404 4.06 43.08 26.00
N VAL A 405 4.00 41.78 25.68
CA VAL A 405 2.73 41.03 25.59
C VAL A 405 2.33 40.48 26.96
N GLN A 406 1.07 40.66 27.34
CA GLN A 406 0.49 40.10 28.57
C GLN A 406 -0.79 39.33 28.27
N VAL A 407 -1.01 38.24 29.02
CA VAL A 407 -2.24 37.43 28.94
C VAL A 407 -2.94 37.45 30.30
N ARG A 408 -4.27 37.51 30.31
CA ARG A 408 -5.08 37.37 31.53
C ARG A 408 -6.11 36.27 31.32
N LEU A 409 -6.27 35.38 32.30
CA LEU A 409 -7.26 34.32 32.31
C LEU A 409 -8.26 34.55 33.45
N ARG A 410 -9.54 34.31 33.15
CA ARG A 410 -10.65 34.35 34.12
C ARG A 410 -11.52 33.12 33.92
N ALA A 411 -12.00 32.51 35.00
CA ALA A 411 -13.03 31.48 34.93
C ALA A 411 -14.42 32.12 34.99
N ASP A 412 -15.39 31.55 34.28
CA ASP A 412 -16.78 32.00 34.36
C ASP A 412 -17.44 31.57 35.70
N LYS A 413 -16.96 30.46 36.29
CA LYS A 413 -17.23 30.05 37.68
C LYS A 413 -16.04 29.28 38.25
N TYR A 414 -15.91 29.29 39.58
CA TYR A 414 -14.76 28.72 40.29
C TYR A 414 -15.01 27.34 40.89
N THR A 415 -16.25 26.86 40.90
CA THR A 415 -16.62 25.51 41.34
C THR A 415 -17.45 24.83 40.26
N TRP A 416 -17.09 23.59 39.92
CA TRP A 416 -17.71 22.79 38.88
C TRP A 416 -18.01 21.40 39.42
N GLU A 417 -19.11 20.78 39.02
CA GLU A 417 -19.32 19.35 39.31
C GLU A 417 -18.45 18.49 38.39
N ALA A 418 -18.07 17.29 38.81
CA ALA A 418 -17.16 16.40 38.07
C ALA A 418 -17.62 16.06 36.63
N GLU A 419 -18.91 16.26 36.30
CA GLU A 419 -19.46 16.06 34.96
C GLU A 419 -19.57 17.36 34.13
N GLU A 420 -19.39 18.52 34.75
CA GLU A 420 -19.39 19.81 34.06
C GLU A 420 -18.03 20.11 33.43
N LYS A 421 -18.02 20.80 32.29
CA LYS A 421 -16.80 21.08 31.52
C LYS A 421 -16.36 22.54 31.72
N PRO A 422 -15.25 22.82 32.43
CA PRO A 422 -14.83 24.19 32.72
C PRO A 422 -14.57 25.02 31.47
N VAL A 423 -15.02 26.28 31.51
CA VAL A 423 -14.80 27.28 30.46
C VAL A 423 -14.20 28.54 31.06
N PHE A 424 -13.21 29.09 30.35
CA PHE A 424 -12.47 30.28 30.73
C PHE A 424 -12.51 31.34 29.64
N LYS A 425 -12.25 32.59 30.02
CA LYS A 425 -12.08 33.73 29.12
C LYS A 425 -10.67 34.28 29.26
N ALA A 426 -9.96 34.35 28.13
CA ALA A 426 -8.62 34.92 28.05
C ALA A 426 -8.64 36.29 27.35
N ASP A 427 -7.86 37.23 27.88
CA ASP A 427 -7.52 38.47 27.21
C ASP A 427 -6.02 38.50 26.90
N ILE A 428 -5.64 39.09 25.77
CA ILE A 428 -4.26 39.34 25.35
C ILE A 428 -4.10 40.82 25.03
N ARG A 429 -3.03 41.45 25.50
CA ARG A 429 -2.67 42.81 25.10
C ARG A 429 -1.20 42.93 24.77
N ASN A 430 -0.88 43.83 23.84
CA ASN A 430 0.48 44.19 23.48
C ASN A 430 0.77 45.63 23.90
N ARG A 431 1.61 45.80 24.92
CA ARG A 431 2.18 47.09 25.36
C ARG A 431 3.60 47.30 24.85
N GLY A 432 4.17 46.33 24.12
CA GLY A 432 5.48 46.43 23.49
C GLY A 432 5.42 47.14 22.14
N GLU A 433 6.58 47.42 21.55
CA GLU A 433 6.70 48.16 20.28
C GLU A 433 6.57 47.25 19.03
N LEU A 434 6.58 45.93 19.21
CA LEU A 434 6.58 44.95 18.13
C LEU A 434 5.16 44.71 17.58
N GLU A 435 5.01 44.62 16.26
CA GLU A 435 3.80 44.11 15.63
C GLU A 435 3.79 42.58 15.61
N LEU A 436 2.79 41.98 16.27
CA LEU A 436 2.66 40.54 16.43
C LEU A 436 1.35 40.03 15.84
N TYR A 437 1.29 38.73 15.57
CA TYR A 437 0.09 38.04 15.11
C TYR A 437 -0.25 36.91 16.07
N VAL A 438 -1.53 36.77 16.41
CA VAL A 438 -2.03 35.72 17.30
C VAL A 438 -3.25 35.03 16.69
N HIS A 439 -3.32 33.71 16.84
CA HIS A 439 -4.54 32.96 16.58
C HIS A 439 -5.41 33.02 17.84
N ALA A 440 -6.49 33.80 17.80
CA ALA A 440 -7.40 33.99 18.92
C ALA A 440 -8.43 32.85 19.04
N ALA A 441 -7.93 31.61 19.10
CA ALA A 441 -8.73 30.40 19.26
C ALA A 441 -8.04 29.44 20.22
N ASP A 442 -8.81 28.66 20.97
CA ASP A 442 -8.27 27.72 21.96
C ASP A 442 -7.48 26.57 21.32
N GLU A 443 -7.78 26.16 20.08
CA GLU A 443 -6.99 25.15 19.36
C GLU A 443 -5.51 25.55 19.14
N PHE A 444 -5.19 26.85 19.27
CA PHE A 444 -3.84 27.40 19.06
C PHE A 444 -3.17 27.92 20.35
N CYS A 445 -3.76 27.65 21.52
CA CYS A 445 -3.15 27.93 22.82
C CYS A 445 -2.65 26.66 23.52
N GLN A 446 -1.91 26.82 24.62
CA GLN A 446 -1.51 25.73 25.51
C GLN A 446 -2.13 25.94 26.88
N LEU A 447 -2.62 24.87 27.50
CA LEU A 447 -3.19 24.90 28.85
C LEU A 447 -2.20 24.31 29.85
N GLU A 448 -2.02 24.96 30.98
CA GLU A 448 -1.35 24.36 32.15
C GLU A 448 -2.41 23.99 33.18
N ILE A 449 -2.41 22.74 33.62
CA ILE A 449 -3.26 22.25 34.72
C ILE A 449 -2.34 21.60 35.74
N ASP A 450 -2.34 22.10 36.98
CA ASP A 450 -1.53 21.61 38.10
C ASP A 450 -0.03 21.43 37.78
N GLY A 451 0.50 22.33 36.95
CA GLY A 451 1.91 22.32 36.55
C GLY A 451 2.25 21.43 35.35
N GLU A 452 1.27 20.77 34.72
CA GLU A 452 1.46 20.05 33.45
C GLU A 452 0.88 20.86 32.27
N TRP A 453 1.69 21.01 31.20
CA TRP A 453 1.28 21.71 29.98
C TRP A 453 0.70 20.75 28.93
N HIS A 454 -0.51 21.05 28.49
CA HIS A 454 -1.28 20.33 27.49
C HIS A 454 -1.44 21.15 26.20
N GLY A 455 -1.40 20.47 25.05
CA GLY A 455 -1.73 21.04 23.74
C GLY A 455 -2.99 20.41 23.17
N TRP A 456 -3.67 21.13 22.27
CA TRP A 456 -4.84 20.58 21.57
C TRP A 456 -4.42 19.50 20.55
N SER A 457 -5.21 18.44 20.41
CA SER A 457 -4.81 17.20 19.71
C SER A 457 -5.52 16.93 18.37
N GLY A 458 -6.30 17.86 17.84
CA GLY A 458 -7.01 17.63 16.57
C GLY A 458 -6.13 17.79 15.31
N PRO A 459 -6.71 17.60 14.11
CA PRO A 459 -5.97 17.48 12.85
C PRO A 459 -5.33 18.80 12.41
N TRP A 460 -4.01 18.90 12.52
CA TRP A 460 -3.21 20.06 12.06
C TRP A 460 -3.34 20.26 10.53
N GLY A 461 -3.75 21.47 10.12
CA GLY A 461 -3.94 21.85 8.71
C GLY A 461 -5.37 21.78 8.15
N LYS A 462 -6.37 21.42 8.97
CA LYS A 462 -7.80 21.40 8.58
C LYS A 462 -8.68 22.45 9.28
N ILE A 463 -8.10 23.28 10.16
CA ILE A 463 -8.80 24.39 10.80
C ILE A 463 -8.24 25.69 10.26
N ASP A 464 -9.09 26.49 9.63
CA ASP A 464 -8.73 27.80 9.08
C ASP A 464 -9.06 28.89 10.12
N VAL A 465 -8.12 29.16 11.04
CA VAL A 465 -8.25 30.27 12.01
C VAL A 465 -7.42 31.44 11.52
N LYS A 466 -8.08 32.52 11.08
CA LYS A 466 -7.41 33.76 10.67
C LYS A 466 -6.54 34.31 11.79
N GLN A 467 -5.28 34.60 11.47
CA GLN A 467 -4.38 35.34 12.36
C GLN A 467 -4.92 36.76 12.56
N SER A 468 -5.02 37.20 13.82
CA SER A 468 -5.37 38.57 14.15
C SER A 468 -4.10 39.37 14.41
N PRO A 469 -3.91 40.53 13.76
CA PRO A 469 -2.81 41.43 14.10
C PRO A 469 -3.02 42.00 15.51
N LEU A 470 -1.93 42.04 16.26
CA LEU A 470 -1.86 42.57 17.62
C LEU A 470 -0.71 43.59 17.65
N GLY A 471 -0.97 44.78 17.10
CA GLY A 471 -0.02 45.89 17.05
C GLY A 471 0.18 46.59 18.41
N HIS A 472 1.08 47.57 18.45
CA HIS A 472 1.36 48.37 19.65
C HIS A 472 0.07 48.97 20.24
N GLY A 473 -0.15 48.77 21.55
CA GLY A 473 -1.33 49.24 22.28
C GLY A 473 -2.62 48.43 22.02
N SER A 474 -2.59 47.39 21.18
CA SER A 474 -3.76 46.59 20.83
C SER A 474 -4.07 45.52 21.88
N GLN A 475 -5.37 45.21 22.05
CA GLN A 475 -5.85 44.20 22.99
C GLN A 475 -7.01 43.40 22.40
N ILE A 476 -6.97 42.08 22.57
CA ILE A 476 -8.03 41.12 22.20
C ILE A 476 -8.61 40.58 23.51
N ASN A 477 -9.93 40.63 23.65
CA ASN A 477 -10.62 40.24 24.89
C ASN A 477 -11.53 39.03 24.67
N ASN A 478 -11.81 38.31 25.77
CA ASN A 478 -12.82 37.26 25.85
C ASN A 478 -12.63 36.08 24.89
N ILE A 479 -11.38 35.70 24.60
CA ILE A 479 -11.05 34.48 23.87
C ILE A 479 -11.53 33.30 24.72
N SER A 480 -12.47 32.51 24.20
CA SER A 480 -13.09 31.43 24.95
C SER A 480 -12.20 30.18 24.94
N ILE A 481 -11.85 29.67 26.12
CA ILE A 481 -11.03 28.47 26.29
C ILE A 481 -11.86 27.40 26.97
N SER A 482 -12.16 26.31 26.27
CA SER A 482 -12.96 25.21 26.82
C SER A 482 -12.11 23.98 27.13
N LEU A 483 -12.22 23.46 28.36
CA LEU A 483 -11.59 22.19 28.74
C LEU A 483 -12.41 20.98 28.25
N ALA A 484 -13.49 21.21 27.49
CA ALA A 484 -14.30 20.16 26.86
C ALA A 484 -13.60 19.47 25.68
N LYS A 485 -12.54 20.08 25.14
CA LYS A 485 -11.80 19.57 23.99
C LYS A 485 -10.73 18.57 24.43
N THR A 486 -10.21 17.79 23.48
CA THR A 486 -9.15 16.81 23.77
C THR A 486 -7.80 17.49 23.88
N TRP A 487 -7.39 17.77 25.12
CA TRP A 487 -6.10 18.32 25.48
C TRP A 487 -5.14 17.21 25.88
N VAL A 488 -3.95 17.17 25.28
CA VAL A 488 -2.98 16.08 25.48
C VAL A 488 -1.70 16.64 26.10
N GLY A 489 -1.35 16.11 27.27
CA GLY A 489 -0.13 16.41 28.00
C GLY A 489 0.98 15.42 27.65
N LYS A 490 2.10 15.47 28.38
CA LYS A 490 3.25 14.58 28.13
C LYS A 490 2.93 13.13 28.48
N LYS A 491 2.06 12.91 29.47
CA LYS A 491 1.80 11.58 30.03
C LYS A 491 0.40 11.04 29.70
N SER A 492 -0.59 11.91 29.49
CA SER A 492 -1.98 11.48 29.28
C SER A 492 -2.85 12.58 28.64
N VAL A 493 -4.04 12.19 28.20
CA VAL A 493 -5.13 13.13 27.90
C VAL A 493 -5.54 13.79 29.22
N LEU A 494 -5.77 15.11 29.21
CA LEU A 494 -6.21 15.87 30.38
C LEU A 494 -7.46 15.23 30.98
N ALA A 495 -7.38 14.81 32.25
CA ALA A 495 -8.50 14.34 33.05
C ALA A 495 -8.54 15.16 34.34
N LEU A 496 -9.63 15.89 34.56
CA LEU A 496 -9.86 16.64 35.80
C LEU A 496 -10.46 15.71 36.85
N THR A 497 -9.73 15.49 37.93
CA THR A 497 -10.23 14.72 39.08
C THR A 497 -11.05 15.61 40.01
N ALA A 498 -11.74 15.03 41.00
CA ALA A 498 -12.32 15.85 42.06
C ALA A 498 -11.20 16.49 42.91
N GLY A 499 -11.30 17.78 43.19
CA GLY A 499 -10.28 18.54 43.93
C GLY A 499 -10.08 19.96 43.40
N VAL A 500 -9.19 20.72 44.05
CA VAL A 500 -8.80 22.06 43.59
C VAL A 500 -7.68 21.94 42.56
N HIS A 501 -7.86 22.58 41.41
CA HIS A 501 -6.95 22.59 40.27
C HIS A 501 -6.50 24.00 39.92
N THR A 502 -5.23 24.19 39.62
CA THR A 502 -4.69 25.48 39.13
C THR A 502 -4.56 25.48 37.62
N VAL A 503 -5.15 26.47 36.96
CA VAL A 503 -5.21 26.60 35.50
C VAL A 503 -4.47 27.84 35.00
N ARG A 504 -3.65 27.70 33.96
CA ARG A 504 -3.08 28.81 33.17
C ARG A 504 -3.23 28.56 31.68
N VAL A 505 -3.18 29.62 30.88
CA VAL A 505 -3.14 29.53 29.41
C VAL A 505 -1.91 30.26 28.87
N ALA A 506 -1.33 29.73 27.81
CA ALA A 506 -0.27 30.38 27.06
C ALA A 506 -0.62 30.50 25.58
N PHE A 507 -0.41 31.70 25.03
CA PHE A 507 -0.54 31.95 23.60
C PHE A 507 0.84 32.09 22.96
N ILE A 508 0.96 31.57 21.73
CA ILE A 508 2.16 31.65 20.91
C ILE A 508 1.90 32.69 19.81
N LEU A 509 2.59 33.82 19.88
CA LEU A 509 2.47 34.92 18.93
C LEU A 509 3.66 34.90 17.94
N GLN A 510 3.41 35.31 16.71
CA GLN A 510 4.42 35.38 15.63
C GLN A 510 4.72 36.83 15.27
N ARG A 511 5.97 37.14 14.93
CA ARG A 511 6.37 38.45 14.39
C ARG A 511 6.02 38.56 12.90
N SER A 512 5.85 39.79 12.39
CA SER A 512 5.46 40.06 10.99
C SER A 512 6.52 39.64 9.95
N GLU A 513 7.79 39.52 10.35
CA GLU A 513 8.90 39.11 9.48
C GLU A 513 8.93 37.59 9.29
N ARG A 514 8.96 37.14 8.03
CA ARG A 514 8.80 35.73 7.60
C ARG A 514 10.01 34.82 7.94
N GLU A 515 10.39 34.74 9.20
CA GLU A 515 11.30 33.74 9.75
C GLU A 515 10.58 32.95 10.85
N TYR A 516 10.38 31.64 10.63
CA TYR A 516 9.68 30.72 11.55
C TYR A 516 10.40 30.44 12.89
N GLN A 517 11.36 31.28 13.31
CA GLN A 517 12.18 31.04 14.52
C GLN A 517 11.97 32.04 15.66
N ASN A 518 11.18 33.10 15.49
CA ASN A 518 10.97 34.10 16.55
C ASN A 518 9.50 34.11 17.02
N ILE A 519 9.18 33.23 17.97
CA ILE A 519 7.85 33.16 18.61
C ILE A 519 7.87 33.82 19.99
N VAL A 520 6.82 34.58 20.32
CA VAL A 520 6.61 35.14 21.66
C VAL A 520 5.60 34.26 22.39
N ARG A 521 6.00 33.64 23.50
CA ARG A 521 5.10 32.85 24.35
C ARG A 521 4.72 33.65 25.59
N ALA A 522 3.50 34.17 25.63
CA ALA A 522 2.97 34.92 26.76
C ALA A 522 2.01 34.03 27.58
N VAL A 523 2.17 34.03 28.91
CA VAL A 523 1.46 33.15 29.85
C VAL A 523 0.55 33.95 30.76
N SER A 524 -0.64 33.43 31.07
CA SER A 524 -1.61 34.09 31.96
C SER A 524 -1.22 34.05 33.45
N ASN A 525 -1.95 34.82 34.25
CA ASN A 525 -2.10 34.55 35.68
C ASN A 525 -2.68 33.14 35.93
N PRO A 526 -2.37 32.51 37.08
CA PRO A 526 -3.08 31.31 37.54
C PRO A 526 -4.52 31.62 37.95
N VAL A 527 -5.40 30.64 37.72
CA VAL A 527 -6.79 30.62 38.15
C VAL A 527 -7.06 29.27 38.83
N GLU A 528 -7.44 29.29 40.10
CA GLU A 528 -7.84 28.07 40.82
C GLU A 528 -9.32 27.76 40.56
N ILE A 529 -9.64 26.50 40.28
CA ILE A 529 -11.03 26.00 40.21
C ILE A 529 -11.16 24.76 41.08
N GLU A 530 -12.34 24.50 41.64
CA GLU A 530 -12.65 23.30 42.40
C GLU A 530 -13.62 22.39 41.62
N ILE A 531 -13.27 21.12 41.48
CA ILE A 531 -14.13 20.08 40.92
C ILE A 531 -14.72 19.27 42.06
N VAL A 532 -16.04 19.33 42.25
CA VAL A 532 -16.74 18.59 43.32
C VAL A 532 -17.32 17.26 42.80
N PRO A 533 -17.22 16.16 43.55
CA PRO A 533 -17.79 14.87 43.16
C PRO A 533 -19.33 14.88 43.27
N VAL A 534 -20.00 14.23 42.32
CA VAL A 534 -21.47 14.18 42.26
C VAL A 534 -22.03 13.39 43.45
N LYS A 535 -23.01 13.96 44.19
CA LYS A 535 -23.69 13.29 45.31
C LYS A 535 -24.57 12.15 44.78
N ALA A 536 -24.26 10.91 45.19
CA ALA A 536 -25.01 9.72 44.84
C ALA A 536 -26.46 9.75 45.37
N LYS A 537 -27.44 9.46 44.48
CA LYS A 537 -28.79 9.03 44.86
C LYS A 537 -28.79 7.52 45.06
N THR A 538 -29.46 7.10 46.13
CA THR A 538 -29.39 5.77 46.74
C THR A 538 -30.15 4.67 45.97
N ALA A 539 -29.43 3.57 45.73
CA ALA A 539 -29.77 2.14 45.59
C ALA A 539 -31.13 1.67 45.05
N VAL A 540 -31.08 0.88 43.95
CA VAL A 540 -31.72 -0.45 43.82
C VAL A 540 -30.75 -1.39 43.06
N GLU A 541 -30.71 -2.65 43.47
CA GLU A 541 -29.73 -3.71 43.14
C GLU A 541 -29.83 -4.32 41.71
N VAL A 542 -28.72 -4.98 41.34
CA VAL A 542 -28.51 -6.18 40.49
C VAL A 542 -27.82 -6.00 39.11
N GLU A 543 -26.67 -6.68 39.02
CA GLU A 543 -25.93 -7.32 37.90
C GLU A 543 -24.99 -6.57 36.92
N ALA A 544 -23.71 -6.91 37.11
CA ALA A 544 -22.58 -7.11 36.19
C ALA A 544 -22.66 -6.67 34.71
N GLY A 545 -21.76 -5.73 34.38
CA GLY A 545 -20.88 -5.83 33.20
C GLY A 545 -21.29 -5.04 31.95
N GLU A 546 -21.04 -3.72 31.93
CA GLU A 546 -20.98 -2.96 30.68
C GLU A 546 -19.62 -2.25 30.54
N GLU A 547 -18.90 -2.54 29.45
CA GLU A 547 -17.76 -1.76 28.96
C GLU A 547 -18.20 -0.32 28.70
N ALA A 548 -17.39 0.65 29.13
CA ALA A 548 -17.68 2.07 28.95
C ALA A 548 -17.81 2.42 27.44
N LEU A 549 -19.02 2.85 27.03
CA LEU A 549 -19.33 3.29 25.68
C LEU A 549 -18.55 4.57 25.32
N THR A 550 -17.61 4.48 24.38
CA THR A 550 -16.89 5.65 23.84
C THR A 550 -17.70 6.30 22.71
N ALA A 551 -17.47 7.59 22.44
CA ALA A 551 -18.12 8.34 21.35
C ALA A 551 -17.83 7.79 19.92
N GLU A 552 -16.90 6.85 19.81
CA GLU A 552 -16.52 6.18 18.56
C GLU A 552 -17.40 4.95 18.25
N LYS A 553 -18.21 4.51 19.22
CA LYS A 553 -19.07 3.33 19.13
C LYS A 553 -20.54 3.71 19.05
N LEU A 554 -21.28 2.95 18.24
CA LEU A 554 -22.72 3.03 18.09
C LEU A 554 -23.31 1.67 18.49
N VAL A 555 -24.18 1.65 19.49
CA VAL A 555 -24.89 0.44 19.93
C VAL A 555 -26.30 0.43 19.37
N LEU A 556 -26.64 -0.58 18.58
CA LEU A 556 -28.02 -0.87 18.21
C LEU A 556 -28.58 -1.84 19.26
N LYS A 557 -29.63 -1.43 19.98
CA LYS A 557 -30.37 -2.30 20.90
C LYS A 557 -31.66 -2.74 20.23
N LEU A 558 -31.76 -4.02 19.92
CA LEU A 558 -32.86 -4.60 19.15
C LEU A 558 -33.85 -5.27 20.09
N VAL A 559 -35.11 -4.83 20.03
CA VAL A 559 -36.22 -5.38 20.82
C VAL A 559 -37.38 -5.81 19.92
N ASP A 560 -38.22 -6.72 20.39
CA ASP A 560 -39.47 -7.05 19.70
C ASP A 560 -40.62 -6.14 20.19
N ASN A 561 -41.81 -6.28 19.61
CA ASN A 561 -43.01 -5.51 20.00
C ASN A 561 -43.44 -5.66 21.47
N SER A 562 -42.89 -6.63 22.20
CA SER A 562 -43.11 -6.79 23.64
C SER A 562 -41.99 -6.19 24.50
N GLY A 563 -41.03 -5.49 23.88
CA GLY A 563 -39.87 -4.90 24.54
C GLY A 563 -38.79 -5.91 24.91
N ARG A 564 -38.90 -7.17 24.45
CA ARG A 564 -37.90 -8.20 24.77
C ARG A 564 -36.72 -8.13 23.79
N PRO A 565 -35.48 -8.30 24.24
CA PRO A 565 -34.32 -8.34 23.37
C PRO A 565 -34.42 -9.39 22.24
N VAL A 566 -33.91 -9.04 21.07
CA VAL A 566 -33.88 -9.95 19.91
C VAL A 566 -32.44 -10.36 19.59
N ALA A 567 -32.08 -11.56 20.03
CA ALA A 567 -30.82 -12.19 19.68
C ALA A 567 -30.83 -12.74 18.24
N GLY A 568 -29.65 -12.81 17.62
CA GLY A 568 -29.47 -13.44 16.31
C GLY A 568 -29.93 -12.62 15.09
N ALA A 569 -30.38 -11.38 15.27
CA ALA A 569 -30.72 -10.49 14.16
C ALA A 569 -29.44 -9.95 13.49
N LYS A 570 -29.42 -9.90 12.16
CA LYS A 570 -28.28 -9.40 11.37
C LYS A 570 -28.44 -7.93 10.99
N VAL A 571 -27.33 -7.19 10.86
CA VAL A 571 -27.28 -5.82 10.32
C VAL A 571 -26.38 -5.70 9.09
N GLY A 572 -26.80 -4.91 8.11
CA GLY A 572 -26.00 -4.64 6.91
C GLY A 572 -26.20 -3.24 6.32
N THR A 573 -25.19 -2.79 5.59
CA THR A 573 -25.18 -1.51 4.82
C THR A 573 -25.44 -1.72 3.34
N SER A 574 -25.43 -2.97 2.88
CA SER A 574 -25.87 -3.41 1.55
C SER A 574 -26.22 -4.88 1.64
N VAL A 575 -27.42 -5.26 1.24
CA VAL A 575 -27.88 -6.65 1.17
C VAL A 575 -28.35 -6.94 -0.25
N ARG A 576 -27.83 -8.02 -0.83
CA ARG A 576 -28.09 -8.37 -2.24
C ARG A 576 -28.74 -9.73 -2.37
N THR A 577 -29.61 -9.86 -3.38
CA THR A 577 -30.21 -11.12 -3.83
C THR A 577 -30.13 -11.26 -5.36
N ARG A 578 -30.22 -12.49 -5.89
CA ARG A 578 -30.19 -12.83 -7.32
C ARG A 578 -31.13 -14.02 -7.63
N ASP A 579 -31.91 -13.90 -8.71
CA ASP A 579 -32.85 -14.87 -9.35
C ASP A 579 -33.36 -16.10 -8.56
N GLU A 580 -34.69 -16.26 -8.53
CA GLU A 580 -35.51 -17.32 -7.89
C GLU A 580 -35.25 -18.78 -8.38
N GLN A 581 -34.10 -19.35 -8.05
CA GLN A 581 -33.97 -20.77 -7.68
C GLN A 581 -32.97 -20.77 -6.53
N VAL A 582 -33.34 -20.67 -5.26
CA VAL A 582 -34.24 -21.56 -4.50
C VAL A 582 -34.78 -20.75 -3.31
N LEU A 583 -36.03 -20.96 -2.90
CA LEU A 583 -36.51 -20.63 -1.54
C LEU A 583 -35.41 -20.99 -0.51
N ASN A 584 -34.86 -20.00 0.20
CA ASN A 584 -33.54 -19.98 0.89
C ASN A 584 -32.43 -19.19 0.12
N SER A 585 -32.78 -18.15 -0.64
CA SER A 585 -31.80 -17.25 -1.24
C SER A 585 -30.92 -16.65 -0.14
N LYS A 586 -29.63 -17.02 -0.12
CA LYS A 586 -28.67 -16.54 0.88
C LYS A 586 -28.50 -15.04 0.68
N LEU A 587 -29.14 -14.24 1.54
CA LEU A 587 -28.94 -12.80 1.57
C LEU A 587 -27.44 -12.51 1.67
N TYR A 588 -26.91 -11.77 0.69
CA TYR A 588 -25.51 -11.37 0.69
C TYR A 588 -25.37 -10.08 1.48
N TRP A 589 -25.07 -10.22 2.77
CA TRP A 589 -24.85 -9.11 3.69
C TRP A 589 -23.47 -8.48 3.48
N SER A 590 -23.45 -7.16 3.42
CA SER A 590 -22.22 -6.36 3.46
C SER A 590 -22.28 -5.37 4.62
N LEU A 591 -21.36 -5.55 5.54
CA LEU A 591 -20.98 -4.63 6.59
C LEU A 591 -19.46 -4.40 6.48
N SER A 592 -18.93 -3.29 6.99
CA SER A 592 -17.48 -3.04 6.94
C SER A 592 -16.71 -4.23 7.52
N SER A 593 -15.63 -4.65 6.85
CA SER A 593 -15.09 -6.03 6.85
C SER A 593 -14.55 -6.58 8.18
N LYS A 594 -14.80 -5.92 9.31
CA LYS A 594 -14.35 -6.29 10.66
C LYS A 594 -15.39 -5.98 11.77
N GLU A 595 -16.63 -5.60 11.44
CA GLU A 595 -17.68 -5.35 12.44
C GLU A 595 -18.50 -6.61 12.73
N LYS A 596 -18.92 -6.80 13.99
CA LYS A 596 -19.88 -7.86 14.32
C LYS A 596 -21.23 -7.44 13.77
N ASP A 597 -21.83 -8.29 12.95
CA ASP A 597 -23.06 -8.01 12.21
C ASP A 597 -24.30 -8.70 12.81
N VAL A 598 -24.17 -9.43 13.93
CA VAL A 598 -25.27 -10.18 14.56
C VAL A 598 -25.48 -9.72 16.01
N SER A 599 -26.74 -9.58 16.43
CA SER A 599 -27.09 -9.22 17.81
C SER A 599 -26.80 -10.35 18.80
N ASN A 600 -26.29 -9.97 19.98
CA ASN A 600 -26.05 -10.87 21.10
C ASN A 600 -27.36 -11.22 21.85
N GLU A 601 -27.26 -11.97 22.95
CA GLU A 601 -28.43 -12.39 23.76
C GLU A 601 -29.24 -11.21 24.32
N ASP A 602 -28.58 -10.08 24.59
CA ASP A 602 -29.20 -8.81 25.01
C ASP A 602 -29.76 -7.98 23.85
N GLY A 603 -29.78 -8.55 22.63
CA GLY A 603 -30.24 -7.87 21.43
C GLY A 603 -29.33 -6.72 20.99
N LYS A 604 -28.08 -6.63 21.46
CA LYS A 604 -27.15 -5.54 21.15
C LYS A 604 -26.25 -5.87 19.97
N ILE A 605 -26.04 -4.89 19.09
CA ILE A 605 -24.99 -4.86 18.07
C ILE A 605 -24.14 -3.62 18.30
N VAL A 606 -22.81 -3.78 18.38
CA VAL A 606 -21.89 -2.66 18.55
C VAL A 606 -21.16 -2.42 17.24
N LEU A 607 -21.32 -1.21 16.69
CA LEU A 607 -20.73 -0.78 15.43
C LEU A 607 -19.73 0.36 15.66
N THR A 608 -18.64 0.39 14.90
CA THR A 608 -17.67 1.49 14.92
C THR A 608 -18.04 2.58 13.91
N ARG A 609 -18.18 3.83 14.37
CA ARG A 609 -18.63 4.97 13.53
C ARG A 609 -17.70 5.25 12.34
N ASP A 610 -16.38 5.25 12.54
CA ASP A 610 -15.42 5.50 11.45
C ASP A 610 -15.43 4.42 10.36
N LYS A 611 -15.81 3.18 10.71
CA LYS A 611 -15.96 2.12 9.72
C LYS A 611 -17.29 2.18 8.98
N LEU A 612 -18.33 2.73 9.63
CA LEU A 612 -19.57 3.08 8.96
C LEU A 612 -19.36 4.30 8.05
N PHE A 613 -18.57 5.29 8.44
CA PHE A 613 -18.34 6.51 7.67
C PHE A 613 -16.87 6.68 7.30
N PRO A 614 -16.36 5.99 6.26
CA PRO A 614 -14.96 6.12 5.86
C PRO A 614 -14.64 7.56 5.43
N GLN A 615 -13.34 7.92 5.39
CA GLN A 615 -12.91 9.30 5.08
C GLN A 615 -13.41 9.84 3.73
N SER A 616 -13.74 8.97 2.77
CA SER A 616 -14.31 9.32 1.46
C SER A 616 -15.84 9.47 1.47
N TRP A 617 -16.52 9.26 2.61
CA TRP A 617 -17.96 9.36 2.73
C TRP A 617 -18.42 10.82 2.63
N ASN A 618 -19.45 11.07 1.81
CA ASN A 618 -20.07 12.39 1.71
C ASN A 618 -20.79 12.73 3.02
N PRO A 619 -20.39 13.77 3.77
CA PRO A 619 -21.00 14.13 5.05
C PRO A 619 -22.50 14.42 4.94
N ASP A 620 -22.97 14.92 3.79
CA ASP A 620 -24.38 15.26 3.56
C ASP A 620 -25.25 14.01 3.31
N ARG A 621 -24.63 12.83 3.13
CA ARG A 621 -25.34 11.58 2.82
C ARG A 621 -25.59 10.75 4.07
N ARG A 622 -26.86 10.41 4.32
CA ARG A 622 -27.26 9.45 5.36
C ARG A 622 -26.92 8.02 4.97
N ARG A 623 -26.54 7.22 5.96
CA ARG A 623 -26.29 5.80 5.81
C ARG A 623 -27.47 5.01 6.34
N ALA A 624 -28.02 4.14 5.50
CA ALA A 624 -29.08 3.22 5.88
C ALA A 624 -28.49 1.90 6.39
N LEU A 625 -29.07 1.40 7.48
CA LEU A 625 -28.83 0.09 8.06
C LEU A 625 -30.09 -0.73 7.92
N TYR A 626 -29.96 -1.93 7.37
CA TYR A 626 -31.01 -2.94 7.34
C TYR A 626 -30.76 -3.95 8.43
N ILE A 627 -31.78 -4.26 9.22
CA ILE A 627 -31.73 -5.27 10.27
C ILE A 627 -32.79 -6.32 10.00
N LEU A 628 -32.42 -7.60 10.04
CA LEU A 628 -33.35 -8.72 9.85
C LEU A 628 -33.03 -9.87 10.80
N ASN A 629 -34.06 -10.36 11.49
CA ASN A 629 -34.06 -11.69 12.07
C ASN A 629 -34.86 -12.61 11.13
N GLU A 630 -34.13 -13.41 10.35
CA GLU A 630 -34.72 -14.29 9.32
C GLU A 630 -35.63 -15.36 9.94
N GLU A 631 -35.24 -15.95 11.08
CA GLU A 631 -35.99 -17.02 11.75
C GLU A 631 -37.35 -16.56 12.29
N ARG A 632 -37.39 -15.34 12.86
CA ARG A 632 -38.61 -14.74 13.42
C ARG A 632 -39.37 -13.90 12.41
N GLN A 633 -38.84 -13.69 11.21
CA GLN A 633 -39.36 -12.78 10.18
C GLN A 633 -39.74 -11.40 10.75
N ILE A 634 -38.82 -10.81 11.51
CA ILE A 634 -38.95 -9.44 12.03
C ILE A 634 -37.71 -8.62 11.65
N GLY A 635 -37.89 -7.34 11.38
CA GLY A 635 -36.87 -6.48 10.80
C GLY A 635 -37.05 -5.02 11.18
N ALA A 636 -36.02 -4.22 10.92
CA ALA A 636 -36.04 -2.78 11.10
C ALA A 636 -35.10 -2.12 10.10
N PHE A 637 -35.40 -0.86 9.80
CA PHE A 637 -34.49 0.01 9.07
C PHE A 637 -34.09 1.20 9.95
N CYS A 638 -32.84 1.64 9.81
CA CYS A 638 -32.32 2.78 10.55
C CYS A 638 -31.47 3.67 9.65
N GLU A 639 -31.72 4.98 9.65
CA GLU A 639 -30.82 5.96 9.04
C GLU A 639 -29.98 6.64 10.09
N ILE A 640 -28.68 6.77 9.81
CA ILE A 640 -27.71 7.50 10.62
C ILE A 640 -26.92 8.46 9.74
N SER A 641 -26.72 9.69 10.20
CA SER A 641 -25.77 10.62 9.60
C SER A 641 -24.40 10.49 10.24
N LYS A 642 -23.37 11.07 9.61
CA LYS A 642 -22.02 11.09 10.17
C LYS A 642 -21.96 11.86 11.49
N ASP A 643 -22.73 12.94 11.60
CA ASP A 643 -22.76 13.86 12.74
C ASP A 643 -23.83 13.48 13.79
N ASP A 644 -24.43 12.29 13.67
CA ASP A 644 -25.40 11.81 14.65
C ASP A 644 -24.73 11.66 16.02
N GLU A 645 -25.24 12.26 17.09
CA GLU A 645 -24.60 12.21 18.42
C GLU A 645 -25.00 10.98 19.26
N ARG A 646 -25.95 10.17 18.77
CA ARG A 646 -26.48 9.03 19.51
C ARG A 646 -25.45 7.89 19.56
N ASN A 647 -24.91 7.57 20.73
CA ASN A 647 -24.04 6.40 20.90
C ASN A 647 -24.81 5.10 21.10
N GLN A 648 -26.13 5.19 21.27
CA GLN A 648 -27.04 4.06 21.34
C GLN A 648 -28.36 4.39 20.62
N ILE A 649 -28.87 3.44 19.85
CA ILE A 649 -30.15 3.51 19.14
C ILE A 649 -30.94 2.24 19.48
N GLU A 650 -32.09 2.40 20.13
CA GLU A 650 -33.03 1.30 20.34
C GLU A 650 -33.95 1.17 19.12
N LEU A 651 -34.04 -0.04 18.56
CA LEU A 651 -34.84 -0.36 17.38
C LEU A 651 -35.81 -1.49 17.73
N THR A 652 -37.10 -1.25 17.48
CA THR A 652 -38.12 -2.30 17.56
C THR A 652 -38.18 -3.03 16.23
N LEU A 653 -37.98 -4.35 16.26
CA LEU A 653 -38.08 -5.22 15.10
C LEU A 653 -39.55 -5.63 14.90
N GLU A 654 -40.12 -5.19 13.78
CA GLU A 654 -41.50 -5.43 13.41
C GLU A 654 -41.61 -6.54 12.35
N PRO A 655 -42.76 -7.23 12.24
CA PRO A 655 -42.98 -8.22 11.18
C PRO A 655 -42.67 -7.66 9.80
N VAL A 656 -41.80 -8.34 9.04
CA VAL A 656 -41.46 -7.93 7.67
C VAL A 656 -42.52 -8.39 6.68
N CYS A 657 -42.76 -7.54 5.69
CA CYS A 657 -43.61 -7.80 4.53
C CYS A 657 -42.77 -8.40 3.39
N HIS A 658 -43.32 -9.40 2.71
CA HIS A 658 -42.78 -9.89 1.45
C HIS A 658 -43.18 -8.95 0.31
N VAL A 659 -42.25 -8.11 -0.14
CA VAL A 659 -42.47 -7.18 -1.26
C VAL A 659 -41.92 -7.81 -2.53
N HIS A 660 -42.76 -8.05 -3.52
CA HIS A 660 -42.35 -8.70 -4.77
C HIS A 660 -43.05 -8.12 -6.00
N GLY A 661 -42.51 -8.42 -7.19
CA GLY A 661 -43.08 -8.00 -8.45
C GLY A 661 -42.26 -8.41 -9.67
N LYS A 662 -42.76 -8.04 -10.85
CA LYS A 662 -42.11 -8.27 -12.15
C LYS A 662 -41.78 -6.96 -12.83
N LEU A 663 -40.76 -6.98 -13.68
CA LEU A 663 -40.36 -5.87 -14.51
C LEU A 663 -40.65 -6.19 -15.98
N SER A 664 -41.26 -5.25 -16.69
CA SER A 664 -41.46 -5.32 -18.15
C SER A 664 -40.95 -4.05 -18.81
N SER A 665 -40.92 -4.03 -20.14
CA SER A 665 -40.67 -2.81 -20.90
C SER A 665 -41.34 -2.91 -22.26
N GLU A 666 -42.54 -2.33 -22.38
CA GLU A 666 -43.29 -2.30 -23.64
C GLU A 666 -42.47 -1.63 -24.75
N ASP A 667 -41.83 -0.50 -24.44
CA ASP A 667 -40.98 0.25 -25.39
C ASP A 667 -39.83 -0.60 -25.96
N LEU A 668 -39.21 -1.43 -25.12
CA LEU A 668 -38.10 -2.29 -25.54
C LEU A 668 -38.59 -3.50 -26.35
N GLU A 669 -39.77 -4.03 -26.03
CA GLU A 669 -40.41 -5.07 -26.83
C GLU A 669 -40.78 -4.55 -28.22
N GLU A 670 -41.33 -3.33 -28.34
CA GLU A 670 -41.70 -2.71 -29.62
C GLU A 670 -40.53 -2.57 -30.59
N ILE A 671 -39.33 -2.28 -30.08
CA ILE A 671 -38.11 -2.18 -30.91
C ILE A 671 -37.40 -3.54 -31.09
N GLY A 672 -38.00 -4.63 -30.63
CA GLY A 672 -37.48 -6.00 -30.75
C GLY A 672 -36.25 -6.27 -29.88
N ARG A 673 -36.08 -5.54 -28.76
CA ARG A 673 -34.95 -5.65 -27.83
C ARG A 673 -35.45 -5.90 -26.39
N PRO A 674 -36.20 -6.97 -26.13
CA PRO A 674 -36.85 -7.20 -24.83
C PRO A 674 -35.83 -7.24 -23.68
N LEU A 675 -36.31 -6.98 -22.47
CA LEU A 675 -35.51 -7.08 -21.25
C LEU A 675 -34.93 -8.50 -21.12
N THR A 676 -33.62 -8.58 -20.94
CA THR A 676 -32.90 -9.83 -20.62
C THR A 676 -32.27 -9.80 -19.24
N TRP A 677 -32.16 -8.60 -18.65
CA TRP A 677 -31.59 -8.38 -17.34
C TRP A 677 -32.23 -7.16 -16.68
N SER A 678 -32.36 -7.20 -15.37
CA SER A 678 -32.91 -6.12 -14.56
C SER A 678 -32.28 -6.05 -13.17
N ASN A 679 -32.41 -4.89 -12.53
CA ASN A 679 -31.99 -4.70 -11.16
C ASN A 679 -32.90 -3.70 -10.45
N VAL A 680 -33.23 -4.01 -9.20
CA VAL A 680 -34.06 -3.18 -8.34
C VAL A 680 -33.29 -2.83 -7.08
N TYR A 681 -33.20 -1.55 -6.77
CA TYR A 681 -32.71 -1.06 -5.50
C TYR A 681 -33.86 -0.62 -4.60
N LEU A 682 -33.74 -0.81 -3.30
CA LEU A 682 -34.69 -0.28 -2.31
C LEU A 682 -33.94 0.51 -1.24
N GLY A 683 -34.45 1.70 -0.95
CA GLY A 683 -33.99 2.60 0.11
C GLY A 683 -35.12 3.51 0.58
N PHE A 684 -34.81 4.50 1.42
CA PHE A 684 -35.83 5.44 1.93
C PHE A 684 -36.22 6.51 0.91
N ASN A 685 -35.23 7.06 0.22
CA ASN A 685 -35.40 8.08 -0.82
C ASN A 685 -34.12 8.15 -1.69
N LYS A 686 -34.17 9.02 -2.72
CA LYS A 686 -33.06 9.25 -3.65
C LYS A 686 -31.74 9.72 -3.03
N ASP A 687 -31.78 10.39 -1.87
CA ASP A 687 -30.62 11.00 -1.20
C ASP A 687 -29.97 10.03 -0.20
N SER A 688 -30.70 9.00 0.20
CA SER A 688 -30.21 7.93 1.06
C SER A 688 -29.41 6.87 0.29
N GLN A 689 -28.58 6.11 1.01
CA GLN A 689 -27.96 4.92 0.42
C GLN A 689 -29.01 3.81 0.23
N SER A 690 -29.19 3.34 -1.02
CA SER A 690 -29.95 2.11 -1.26
C SER A 690 -29.26 0.93 -0.58
N VAL A 691 -30.02 0.18 0.20
CA VAL A 691 -29.51 -0.80 1.15
C VAL A 691 -29.91 -2.23 0.78
N LEU A 692 -31.02 -2.41 0.04
CA LEU A 692 -31.34 -3.68 -0.60
C LEU A 692 -31.17 -3.58 -2.12
N SER A 693 -30.75 -4.69 -2.74
CA SER A 693 -30.74 -4.81 -4.20
C SER A 693 -31.08 -6.22 -4.67
N CYS A 694 -31.84 -6.33 -5.76
CA CYS A 694 -32.21 -7.58 -6.39
C CYS A 694 -31.87 -7.51 -7.88
N MET A 695 -30.94 -8.37 -8.30
CA MET A 695 -30.55 -8.53 -9.70
C MET A 695 -31.26 -9.74 -10.31
N SER A 696 -31.84 -9.60 -11.50
CA SER A 696 -32.61 -10.68 -12.11
C SER A 696 -32.47 -10.77 -13.63
N GLU A 697 -32.18 -11.97 -14.12
CA GLU A 697 -32.29 -12.41 -15.53
C GLU A 697 -33.70 -12.90 -15.88
N LYS A 698 -34.56 -13.12 -14.88
CA LYS A 698 -36.00 -13.46 -15.02
C LYS A 698 -36.95 -12.26 -14.92
N GLN A 699 -36.40 -11.05 -14.73
CA GLN A 699 -37.15 -9.81 -14.55
C GLN A 699 -38.11 -9.85 -13.35
N GLN A 700 -37.71 -10.50 -12.26
CA GLN A 700 -38.48 -10.63 -11.02
C GLN A 700 -37.67 -10.10 -9.84
N PHE A 701 -38.34 -9.55 -8.84
CA PHE A 701 -37.68 -9.12 -7.60
C PHE A 701 -38.50 -9.46 -6.37
N GLU A 702 -37.78 -9.69 -5.26
CA GLU A 702 -38.33 -9.99 -3.94
C GLU A 702 -37.48 -9.29 -2.86
N PHE A 703 -38.14 -8.77 -1.82
CA PHE A 703 -37.51 -8.18 -0.64
C PHE A 703 -38.34 -8.50 0.62
N TRP A 704 -37.64 -8.59 1.76
CA TRP A 704 -38.27 -8.66 3.08
C TRP A 704 -38.16 -7.28 3.75
N VAL A 705 -39.26 -6.56 3.86
CA VAL A 705 -39.22 -5.12 4.18
C VAL A 705 -40.08 -4.87 5.42
N PRO A 706 -39.54 -4.27 6.51
CA PRO A 706 -40.36 -3.88 7.65
C PRO A 706 -41.32 -2.73 7.27
N PRO A 707 -42.28 -2.40 8.15
CA PRO A 707 -43.21 -1.30 7.90
C PRO A 707 -42.50 0.05 7.70
N GLY A 708 -42.99 0.84 6.73
CA GLY A 708 -42.43 2.13 6.39
C GLY A 708 -42.68 2.56 4.94
N GLU A 709 -42.21 3.76 4.61
CA GLU A 709 -42.21 4.30 3.25
C GLU A 709 -40.83 4.12 2.61
N TYR A 710 -40.80 3.63 1.38
CA TYR A 710 -39.58 3.31 0.65
C TYR A 710 -39.66 3.78 -0.80
N GLU A 711 -38.50 4.10 -1.38
CA GLU A 711 -38.34 4.34 -2.80
C GLU A 711 -37.68 3.12 -3.44
N LEU A 712 -38.33 2.56 -4.45
CA LEU A 712 -37.72 1.60 -5.36
C LEU A 712 -36.93 2.35 -6.43
N SER A 713 -35.88 1.75 -6.97
CA SER A 713 -35.20 2.23 -8.18
C SER A 713 -34.94 1.04 -9.07
N ALA A 714 -35.86 0.83 -10.00
CA ALA A 714 -35.87 -0.29 -10.93
C ALA A 714 -35.36 0.16 -12.32
N TYR A 715 -34.51 -0.65 -12.92
CA TYR A 715 -34.02 -0.45 -14.29
C TYR A 715 -33.59 -1.79 -14.89
N GLY A 716 -33.45 -1.83 -16.20
CA GLY A 716 -33.03 -3.03 -16.90
C GLY A 716 -32.43 -2.74 -18.27
N SER A 717 -32.05 -3.83 -18.92
CA SER A 717 -31.43 -3.79 -20.24
C SER A 717 -31.82 -5.02 -21.08
N GLY A 718 -31.85 -4.79 -22.39
CA GLY A 718 -31.91 -5.79 -23.42
C GLY A 718 -30.67 -5.70 -24.32
N GLU A 719 -30.68 -6.42 -25.45
CA GLU A 719 -29.55 -6.41 -26.38
C GLU A 719 -29.29 -5.00 -26.95
N GLY A 720 -28.20 -4.35 -26.52
CA GLY A 720 -27.85 -3.00 -26.98
C GLY A 720 -28.84 -1.90 -26.57
N ALA A 721 -29.80 -2.19 -25.69
CA ALA A 721 -30.84 -1.28 -25.26
C ALA A 721 -30.94 -1.26 -23.71
N SER A 722 -31.41 -0.15 -23.17
CA SER A 722 -31.58 0.05 -21.73
C SER A 722 -32.84 0.84 -21.41
N THR A 723 -33.37 0.67 -20.21
CA THR A 723 -34.52 1.42 -19.69
C THR A 723 -34.07 2.62 -18.86
N LYS A 724 -34.98 3.57 -18.65
CA LYS A 724 -34.87 4.57 -17.60
C LYS A 724 -34.98 3.92 -16.23
N HIS A 725 -34.52 4.63 -15.21
CA HIS A 725 -34.82 4.27 -13.83
C HIS A 725 -36.25 4.70 -13.50
N VAL A 726 -37.07 3.75 -13.07
CA VAL A 726 -38.41 4.00 -12.54
C VAL A 726 -38.34 3.95 -11.03
N ARG A 727 -38.87 4.99 -10.36
CA ARG A 727 -38.74 5.17 -8.92
C ARG A 727 -40.09 5.30 -8.20
N PRO A 728 -40.88 4.22 -8.11
CA PRO A 728 -42.13 4.27 -7.38
C PRO A 728 -41.85 4.30 -5.88
N THR A 729 -42.61 5.13 -5.17
CA THR A 729 -42.70 5.06 -3.71
C THR A 729 -43.66 3.95 -3.34
N ILE A 730 -43.28 3.11 -2.38
CA ILE A 730 -44.10 2.04 -1.83
C ILE A 730 -44.27 2.26 -0.33
N GLU A 731 -45.46 1.93 0.18
CA GLU A 731 -45.78 1.96 1.61
C GLU A 731 -46.03 0.53 2.08
N VAL A 732 -45.25 0.07 3.06
CA VAL A 732 -45.49 -1.19 3.77
C VAL A 732 -46.20 -0.88 5.07
N LYS A 733 -47.44 -1.35 5.22
CA LYS A 733 -48.23 -1.09 6.42
C LYS A 733 -47.85 -2.04 7.56
N THR A 734 -47.95 -1.57 8.79
CA THR A 734 -47.75 -2.41 9.98
C THR A 734 -48.68 -3.64 9.93
N GLY A 735 -48.09 -4.83 10.08
CA GLY A 735 -48.80 -6.11 10.05
C GLY A 735 -49.11 -6.66 8.64
N GLN A 736 -48.70 -5.97 7.57
CA GLN A 736 -48.82 -6.47 6.21
C GLN A 736 -47.78 -7.57 5.95
N SER A 737 -48.23 -8.77 5.57
CA SER A 737 -47.34 -9.91 5.30
C SER A 737 -46.86 -9.98 3.86
N GLU A 738 -47.60 -9.40 2.92
CA GLU A 738 -47.31 -9.46 1.48
C GLU A 738 -47.74 -8.17 0.77
N LEU A 739 -46.90 -7.72 -0.16
CA LEU A 739 -47.14 -6.60 -1.06
C LEU A 739 -46.67 -6.98 -2.46
N ASP A 740 -47.62 -7.36 -3.32
CA ASP A 740 -47.38 -7.60 -4.74
C ASP A 740 -47.52 -6.28 -5.51
N LEU A 741 -46.43 -5.87 -6.16
CA LEU A 741 -46.38 -4.66 -7.00
C LEU A 741 -46.81 -4.92 -8.45
N GLY A 742 -47.19 -6.17 -8.76
CA GLY A 742 -47.61 -6.59 -10.08
C GLY A 742 -46.48 -6.48 -11.10
N VAL A 743 -46.80 -5.89 -12.26
CA VAL A 743 -45.83 -5.62 -13.32
C VAL A 743 -45.50 -4.13 -13.32
N VAL A 744 -44.24 -3.80 -13.09
CA VAL A 744 -43.72 -2.44 -13.22
C VAL A 744 -43.11 -2.30 -14.61
N ASP A 745 -43.76 -1.49 -15.44
CA ASP A 745 -43.23 -1.16 -16.75
C ASP A 745 -42.06 -0.17 -16.65
N LEU A 746 -41.00 -0.45 -17.40
CA LEU A 746 -39.77 0.33 -17.45
C LEU A 746 -39.65 1.02 -18.82
N PRO A 747 -39.85 2.34 -18.91
CA PRO A 747 -39.73 3.06 -20.17
C PRO A 747 -38.32 2.98 -20.75
N ALA A 748 -38.19 2.93 -22.07
CA ALA A 748 -36.90 2.94 -22.73
C ALA A 748 -36.15 4.26 -22.51
N THR A 749 -34.82 4.23 -22.42
CA THR A 749 -34.04 5.47 -22.49
C THR A 749 -34.21 6.13 -23.86
N LYS A 750 -34.04 7.46 -23.94
CA LYS A 750 -34.16 8.17 -25.22
C LYS A 750 -33.23 7.56 -26.28
N LEU A 751 -31.99 7.20 -25.92
CA LEU A 751 -31.09 6.48 -26.83
C LEU A 751 -31.69 5.17 -27.36
N SER A 752 -32.30 4.35 -26.50
CA SER A 752 -32.95 3.10 -26.91
C SER A 752 -34.12 3.36 -27.87
N THR A 753 -34.89 4.43 -27.66
CA THR A 753 -35.98 4.81 -28.60
C THR A 753 -35.50 5.25 -29.98
N LEU A 754 -34.19 5.49 -30.15
CA LEU A 754 -33.56 5.82 -31.42
C LEU A 754 -33.07 4.57 -32.18
N ILE A 755 -33.07 3.39 -31.57
CA ILE A 755 -32.67 2.15 -32.23
C ILE A 755 -33.54 1.91 -33.47
N GLY A 756 -32.89 1.57 -34.59
CA GLY A 756 -33.52 1.42 -35.90
C GLY A 756 -33.85 2.73 -36.62
N LYS A 757 -33.72 3.89 -35.97
CA LYS A 757 -33.95 5.22 -36.57
C LYS A 757 -32.64 5.82 -37.07
N PRO A 758 -32.69 6.76 -38.04
CA PRO A 758 -31.51 7.51 -38.46
C PRO A 758 -30.82 8.19 -37.27
N ALA A 759 -29.50 8.04 -37.20
CA ALA A 759 -28.67 8.62 -36.16
C ALA A 759 -28.76 10.16 -36.21
N PRO A 760 -29.11 10.85 -35.10
CA PRO A 760 -29.07 12.31 -35.04
C PRO A 760 -27.67 12.86 -35.31
N GLU A 761 -27.57 13.99 -36.00
CA GLU A 761 -26.27 14.57 -36.39
C GLU A 761 -25.41 14.97 -35.19
N ILE A 762 -24.07 14.94 -35.35
CA ILE A 762 -23.11 15.39 -34.34
C ILE A 762 -22.86 16.90 -34.45
N GLY A 763 -22.79 17.58 -33.30
CA GLY A 763 -22.37 18.98 -33.18
C GLY A 763 -23.47 19.98 -32.81
N PRO A 764 -23.12 21.27 -32.65
CA PRO A 764 -21.82 21.90 -32.93
C PRO A 764 -20.66 21.35 -32.09
N ILE A 765 -19.46 21.19 -32.66
CA ILE A 765 -18.25 20.67 -32.01
C ILE A 765 -17.27 21.81 -31.77
N LYS A 766 -16.65 21.89 -30.58
CA LYS A 766 -15.68 22.95 -30.23
C LYS A 766 -14.34 22.77 -30.91
N ALA A 767 -13.83 21.54 -30.90
CA ALA A 767 -12.51 21.21 -31.40
C ALA A 767 -12.47 19.76 -31.91
N TRP A 768 -11.64 19.53 -32.92
CA TRP A 768 -11.37 18.23 -33.52
C TRP A 768 -9.87 17.91 -33.47
N LYS A 769 -9.54 16.64 -33.34
CA LYS A 769 -8.19 16.08 -33.40
C LYS A 769 -8.21 14.79 -34.21
N ASN A 770 -7.08 14.46 -34.84
CA ASN A 770 -6.89 13.28 -35.69
C ASN A 770 -7.84 13.21 -36.89
N GLY A 771 -8.21 14.37 -37.43
CA GLY A 771 -9.01 14.49 -38.65
C GLY A 771 -9.76 15.81 -38.73
N SER A 772 -10.17 16.19 -39.93
CA SER A 772 -11.07 17.31 -40.15
C SER A 772 -12.48 17.02 -39.61
N PRO A 773 -13.28 18.07 -39.31
CA PRO A 773 -14.68 17.94 -38.95
C PRO A 773 -15.42 17.02 -39.93
N ILE A 774 -16.37 16.25 -39.40
CA ILE A 774 -17.16 15.28 -40.17
C ILE A 774 -18.60 15.28 -39.70
N THR A 775 -19.52 14.91 -40.58
CA THR A 775 -20.94 14.69 -40.29
C THR A 775 -21.29 13.22 -40.43
N LEU A 776 -22.33 12.75 -39.73
CA LEU A 776 -22.85 11.40 -39.90
C LEU A 776 -23.48 11.20 -41.29
N ALA A 777 -23.96 12.27 -41.92
CA ALA A 777 -24.42 12.25 -43.31
C ALA A 777 -23.29 11.88 -44.29
N GLU A 778 -22.09 12.42 -44.11
CA GLU A 778 -20.90 12.08 -44.93
C GLU A 778 -20.38 10.65 -44.68
N LEU A 779 -20.79 10.03 -43.57
CA LEU A 779 -20.41 8.68 -43.18
C LEU A 779 -21.41 7.60 -43.65
N ARG A 780 -22.42 7.95 -44.45
CA ARG A 780 -23.31 6.96 -45.07
C ARG A 780 -22.51 5.95 -45.91
N GLY A 781 -22.88 4.68 -45.82
CA GLY A 781 -22.14 3.55 -46.38
C GLY A 781 -21.03 3.00 -45.49
N LYS A 782 -20.82 3.57 -44.28
CA LYS A 782 -19.81 3.12 -43.31
C LYS A 782 -20.46 2.77 -41.98
N ALA A 783 -19.93 1.76 -41.28
CA ALA A 783 -20.29 1.54 -39.89
C ALA A 783 -19.60 2.60 -39.04
N VAL A 784 -20.33 3.19 -38.08
CA VAL A 784 -19.80 4.26 -37.22
C VAL A 784 -19.93 3.89 -35.76
N ILE A 785 -18.82 3.98 -35.01
CA ILE A 785 -18.82 3.95 -33.56
C ILE A 785 -18.72 5.39 -33.05
N ILE A 786 -19.69 5.80 -32.24
CA ILE A 786 -19.58 7.02 -31.45
C ILE A 786 -19.29 6.62 -30.00
N TYR A 787 -18.12 7.04 -29.50
CA TYR A 787 -17.66 6.78 -28.14
C TYR A 787 -17.78 8.07 -27.32
N PHE A 788 -18.60 8.06 -26.28
CA PHE A 788 -18.80 9.17 -25.36
C PHE A 788 -18.02 8.90 -24.06
N ASP A 789 -17.24 9.86 -23.60
CA ASP A 789 -16.49 9.80 -22.33
C ASP A 789 -16.37 11.19 -21.68
N GLY A 790 -16.13 11.19 -20.37
CA GLY A 790 -16.14 12.40 -19.54
C GLY A 790 -14.85 13.25 -19.65
N THR A 791 -14.53 14.00 -18.61
CA THR A 791 -13.35 14.89 -18.60
C THR A 791 -12.00 14.16 -18.48
N SER A 792 -11.98 12.83 -18.38
CA SER A 792 -10.76 12.04 -18.19
C SER A 792 -10.86 10.74 -18.99
N PRO A 793 -9.97 10.51 -19.96
CA PRO A 793 -10.08 9.39 -20.88
C PRO A 793 -9.68 8.07 -20.22
N ASN A 794 -10.36 6.99 -20.56
CA ASN A 794 -10.06 5.64 -20.06
C ASN A 794 -8.89 4.97 -20.83
N THR A 795 -7.68 5.51 -20.68
CA THR A 795 -6.47 5.15 -21.49
C THR A 795 -6.02 3.71 -21.36
N SER A 796 -6.26 3.07 -20.22
CA SER A 796 -5.81 1.70 -19.93
C SER A 796 -6.87 0.63 -20.21
N ARG A 797 -8.15 1.00 -20.34
CA ARG A 797 -9.27 0.05 -20.45
C ARG A 797 -9.96 0.09 -21.81
N ASP A 798 -10.47 1.25 -22.23
CA ASP A 798 -11.42 1.34 -23.35
C ASP A 798 -10.72 1.77 -24.64
N LEU A 799 -9.79 2.73 -24.56
CA LEU A 799 -9.03 3.22 -25.70
C LEU A 799 -8.19 2.13 -26.41
N PRO A 800 -7.50 1.20 -25.70
CA PRO A 800 -6.82 0.08 -26.37
C PRO A 800 -7.76 -0.77 -27.23
N GLN A 801 -8.98 -1.01 -26.76
CA GLN A 801 -9.97 -1.81 -27.49
C GLN A 801 -10.48 -1.06 -28.73
N LEU A 802 -10.75 0.24 -28.61
CA LEU A 802 -11.15 1.07 -29.76
C LEU A 802 -10.05 1.16 -30.82
N VAL A 803 -8.77 1.25 -30.42
CA VAL A 803 -7.63 1.23 -31.34
C VAL A 803 -7.58 -0.09 -32.10
N ASP A 804 -7.75 -1.21 -31.39
CA ASP A 804 -7.78 -2.55 -31.97
C ASP A 804 -8.94 -2.72 -32.96
N LEU A 805 -10.15 -2.24 -32.63
CA LEU A 805 -11.29 -2.24 -33.56
C LEU A 805 -11.02 -1.37 -34.80
N HIS A 806 -10.45 -0.18 -34.62
CA HIS A 806 -10.08 0.70 -35.74
C HIS A 806 -9.08 0.01 -36.66
N ASN A 807 -7.96 -0.47 -36.11
CA ASN A 807 -6.91 -1.14 -36.89
C ASN A 807 -7.45 -2.35 -37.67
N GLN A 808 -8.42 -3.06 -37.10
CA GLN A 808 -8.99 -4.25 -37.72
C GLN A 808 -10.02 -3.95 -38.81
N PHE A 809 -10.87 -2.93 -38.64
CA PHE A 809 -12.05 -2.75 -39.50
C PHE A 809 -12.08 -1.42 -40.27
N GLU A 810 -11.13 -0.50 -40.07
CA GLU A 810 -11.09 0.77 -40.81
C GLU A 810 -11.09 0.53 -42.33
N ALA A 811 -10.24 -0.39 -42.80
CA ALA A 811 -10.15 -0.78 -44.21
C ALA A 811 -11.46 -1.38 -44.76
N ASN A 812 -12.33 -1.88 -43.88
CA ASN A 812 -13.63 -2.47 -44.22
C ASN A 812 -14.79 -1.48 -44.05
N GLY A 813 -14.50 -0.20 -43.78
CA GLY A 813 -15.51 0.83 -43.67
C GLY A 813 -15.98 1.13 -42.25
N LEU A 814 -15.22 0.77 -41.21
CA LEU A 814 -15.45 1.27 -39.85
C LEU A 814 -14.88 2.69 -39.68
N VAL A 815 -15.66 3.58 -39.07
CA VAL A 815 -15.21 4.89 -38.59
C VAL A 815 -15.50 5.03 -37.10
N ILE A 816 -14.53 5.50 -36.33
CA ILE A 816 -14.69 5.78 -34.91
C ILE A 816 -14.60 7.29 -34.68
N VAL A 817 -15.54 7.83 -33.91
CA VAL A 817 -15.57 9.22 -33.44
C VAL A 817 -15.70 9.22 -31.93
N ALA A 818 -14.63 9.62 -31.23
CA ALA A 818 -14.64 9.75 -29.78
C ALA A 818 -15.00 11.19 -29.37
N LEU A 819 -16.10 11.36 -28.66
CA LEU A 819 -16.65 12.63 -28.20
C LEU A 819 -16.45 12.80 -26.70
N TYR A 820 -15.76 13.86 -26.32
CA TYR A 820 -15.46 14.16 -24.92
C TYR A 820 -16.26 15.36 -24.43
N ASN A 821 -16.76 15.23 -23.20
CA ASN A 821 -17.42 16.32 -22.50
C ASN A 821 -16.44 17.05 -21.57
N CYS A 822 -15.68 18.00 -22.13
CA CYS A 822 -14.66 18.76 -21.41
C CYS A 822 -14.59 20.23 -21.88
N PRO A 823 -13.87 21.12 -21.16
CA PRO A 823 -13.80 22.53 -21.51
C PRO A 823 -13.17 22.80 -22.88
N SER A 824 -12.05 22.14 -23.18
CA SER A 824 -11.27 22.30 -24.43
C SER A 824 -10.47 21.04 -24.77
N MET A 825 -9.86 21.00 -25.97
CA MET A 825 -9.01 19.89 -26.41
C MET A 825 -7.71 19.84 -25.58
N GLU A 826 -7.14 20.98 -25.23
CA GLU A 826 -5.92 21.09 -24.42
C GLU A 826 -6.14 20.50 -23.02
N ALA A 827 -7.30 20.78 -22.40
CA ALA A 827 -7.67 20.21 -21.11
C ALA A 827 -7.82 18.69 -21.17
N LEU A 828 -8.39 18.16 -22.26
CA LEU A 828 -8.51 16.73 -22.50
C LEU A 828 -7.14 16.08 -22.65
N GLU A 829 -6.25 16.66 -23.45
CA GLU A 829 -4.90 16.12 -23.68
C GLU A 829 -4.06 16.10 -22.41
N ALA A 830 -4.12 17.16 -21.60
CA ALA A 830 -3.44 17.21 -20.31
C ALA A 830 -3.89 16.05 -19.40
N LYS A 831 -5.22 15.81 -19.34
CA LYS A 831 -5.78 14.69 -18.58
C LYS A 831 -5.41 13.34 -19.19
N TRP A 832 -5.37 13.23 -20.51
CA TRP A 832 -4.95 12.01 -21.20
C TRP A 832 -3.51 11.62 -20.84
N VAL A 833 -2.59 12.58 -20.86
CA VAL A 833 -1.19 12.37 -20.48
C VAL A 833 -1.06 12.00 -19.00
N GLU A 834 -1.80 12.66 -18.11
CA GLU A 834 -1.83 12.34 -16.68
C GLU A 834 -2.27 10.89 -16.43
N VAL A 835 -3.41 10.48 -17.00
CA VAL A 835 -3.97 9.14 -16.83
C VAL A 835 -3.05 8.09 -17.45
N TYR A 836 -2.49 8.34 -18.63
CA TYR A 836 -1.52 7.44 -19.24
C TYR A 836 -0.26 7.28 -18.38
N LYS A 837 0.31 8.36 -17.82
CA LYS A 837 1.47 8.28 -16.93
C LYS A 837 1.16 7.45 -15.67
N LYS A 838 -0.07 7.54 -15.16
CA LYS A 838 -0.49 6.85 -13.92
C LYS A 838 -0.88 5.39 -14.13
N TYR A 839 -1.54 5.07 -15.23
CA TYR A 839 -2.19 3.77 -15.45
C TYR A 839 -1.74 3.03 -16.73
N GLY A 840 -0.93 3.67 -17.58
CA GLY A 840 -0.50 3.14 -18.88
C GLY A 840 -1.60 3.13 -19.94
N GLY A 841 -1.40 2.29 -20.97
CA GLY A 841 -2.37 2.06 -22.05
C GLY A 841 -2.05 2.80 -23.35
N VAL A 842 -3.02 3.47 -23.95
CA VAL A 842 -2.87 4.16 -25.24
C VAL A 842 -2.58 5.64 -25.04
N GLN A 843 -1.40 6.08 -25.50
CA GLN A 843 -1.00 7.49 -25.47
C GLN A 843 -1.62 8.30 -26.63
N ASN A 844 -1.80 7.69 -27.80
CA ASN A 844 -2.38 8.32 -29.00
C ASN A 844 -3.31 7.34 -29.71
N VAL A 845 -4.44 7.84 -30.22
CA VAL A 845 -5.43 7.04 -30.96
C VAL A 845 -5.40 7.37 -32.45
N PRO A 846 -5.70 6.41 -33.35
CA PRO A 846 -5.67 6.62 -34.80
C PRO A 846 -6.99 7.22 -35.34
N PHE A 847 -8.06 7.21 -34.55
CA PHE A 847 -9.39 7.71 -34.94
C PHE A 847 -9.65 9.15 -34.47
N ARG A 848 -10.73 9.73 -35.00
CA ARG A 848 -11.12 11.12 -34.73
C ARG A 848 -11.54 11.30 -33.27
N VAL A 849 -11.06 12.39 -32.68
CA VAL A 849 -11.42 12.83 -31.34
C VAL A 849 -12.04 14.22 -31.44
N ALA A 850 -13.13 14.46 -30.75
CA ALA A 850 -13.82 15.74 -30.74
C ALA A 850 -14.25 16.13 -29.34
N VAL A 851 -14.29 17.44 -29.08
CA VAL A 851 -14.83 18.02 -27.85
C VAL A 851 -16.20 18.59 -28.15
N ASP A 852 -17.24 18.06 -27.51
CA ASP A 852 -18.61 18.44 -27.82
C ASP A 852 -18.87 19.93 -27.47
N GLY A 853 -19.67 20.58 -28.31
CA GLY A 853 -19.94 22.02 -28.24
C GLY A 853 -21.41 22.37 -28.17
N GLY A 854 -21.74 23.66 -28.14
CA GLY A 854 -23.11 24.13 -27.95
C GLY A 854 -23.42 24.57 -26.52
N LYS A 855 -24.63 25.09 -26.31
CA LYS A 855 -25.09 25.56 -24.99
C LYS A 855 -25.11 24.38 -24.02
N SER A 856 -24.65 24.61 -22.80
CA SER A 856 -24.78 23.64 -21.73
C SER A 856 -26.25 23.29 -21.49
N THR A 857 -26.48 22.02 -21.23
CA THR A 857 -27.75 21.48 -20.75
C THR A 857 -27.58 20.98 -19.33
N PHE A 858 -28.63 20.43 -18.72
CA PHE A 858 -28.59 19.85 -17.37
C PHE A 858 -29.08 18.41 -17.44
N TYR A 859 -28.53 17.52 -16.60
CA TYR A 859 -29.12 16.18 -16.48
C TYR A 859 -30.53 16.32 -15.89
N GLU A 860 -31.49 15.57 -16.44
CA GLU A 860 -32.89 15.59 -16.00
C GLU A 860 -32.98 15.35 -14.48
N GLY A 861 -33.53 16.33 -13.75
CA GLY A 861 -33.65 16.27 -12.29
C GLY A 861 -32.40 16.64 -11.48
N SER A 862 -31.39 17.29 -12.07
CA SER A 862 -30.20 17.76 -11.35
C SER A 862 -29.70 19.14 -11.81
N ASP A 863 -28.97 19.84 -10.94
CA ASP A 863 -28.25 21.09 -11.27
C ASP A 863 -26.88 20.84 -11.91
N LYS A 864 -26.54 19.58 -12.21
CA LYS A 864 -25.26 19.23 -12.80
C LYS A 864 -25.25 19.61 -14.28
N GLU A 865 -24.40 20.57 -14.60
CA GLU A 865 -24.20 21.03 -15.97
C GLU A 865 -23.63 19.92 -16.86
N ARG A 866 -24.18 19.83 -18.06
CA ARG A 866 -23.80 18.93 -19.12
C ARG A 866 -23.41 19.76 -20.34
N PRO A 867 -22.11 20.01 -20.54
CA PRO A 867 -21.66 20.64 -21.77
C PRO A 867 -21.94 19.73 -22.97
N GLY A 868 -22.27 20.32 -24.12
CA GLY A 868 -22.35 19.59 -25.38
C GLY A 868 -23.76 19.29 -25.91
N ALA A 869 -24.02 19.68 -27.16
CA ALA A 869 -25.26 19.49 -27.88
C ALA A 869 -25.44 18.05 -28.37
N THR A 870 -24.35 17.39 -28.79
CA THR A 870 -24.40 15.99 -29.23
C THR A 870 -24.76 15.08 -28.07
N TYR A 871 -24.12 15.30 -26.92
CA TYR A 871 -24.50 14.68 -25.67
C TYR A 871 -26.02 14.85 -25.44
N ALA A 872 -26.53 16.09 -25.41
CA ALA A 872 -27.95 16.36 -25.18
C ALA A 872 -28.92 15.65 -26.15
N ILE A 873 -28.57 15.61 -27.44
CA ILE A 873 -29.40 14.98 -28.48
C ILE A 873 -29.49 13.45 -28.25
N TYR A 874 -28.38 12.80 -27.92
CA TYR A 874 -28.32 11.36 -27.67
C TYR A 874 -28.69 10.95 -26.24
N ASP A 875 -28.89 11.91 -25.34
CA ASP A 875 -29.27 11.67 -23.94
C ASP A 875 -28.29 10.78 -23.15
N ILE A 876 -27.00 10.91 -23.43
CA ILE A 876 -25.91 10.27 -22.69
C ILE A 876 -25.83 10.74 -21.23
N THR A 877 -26.35 9.94 -20.31
CA THR A 877 -26.38 10.24 -18.88
C THR A 877 -25.24 9.63 -18.07
N ALA A 878 -24.42 8.77 -18.70
CA ALA A 878 -23.31 8.07 -18.05
C ALA A 878 -22.11 7.93 -18.99
N ASP A 879 -20.91 8.11 -18.44
CA ASP A 879 -19.64 7.99 -19.14
C ASP A 879 -18.84 6.78 -18.59
N PRO A 880 -18.23 5.95 -19.45
CA PRO A 880 -18.30 6.01 -20.91
C PRO A 880 -19.59 5.35 -21.46
N THR A 881 -20.06 5.81 -22.62
CA THR A 881 -21.12 5.18 -23.41
C THR A 881 -20.67 5.00 -24.86
N THR A 882 -20.82 3.81 -25.42
CA THR A 882 -20.48 3.53 -26.84
C THR A 882 -21.73 3.18 -27.63
N ILE A 883 -21.90 3.80 -28.80
CA ILE A 883 -23.03 3.59 -29.70
C ILE A 883 -22.52 3.09 -31.05
N LEU A 884 -23.24 2.13 -31.64
CA LEU A 884 -22.99 1.62 -32.98
C LEU A 884 -24.07 2.11 -33.95
N ILE A 885 -23.64 2.57 -35.12
CA ILE A 885 -24.47 2.99 -36.24
C ILE A 885 -24.10 2.11 -37.44
N ASP A 886 -25.12 1.60 -38.14
CA ASP A 886 -24.94 0.76 -39.33
C ASP A 886 -24.58 1.59 -40.58
N PRO A 887 -24.19 0.94 -41.70
CA PRO A 887 -23.91 1.63 -42.96
C PRO A 887 -25.07 2.46 -43.55
N ASP A 888 -26.32 2.13 -43.24
CA ASP A 888 -27.48 2.95 -43.64
C ASP A 888 -27.62 4.22 -42.79
N GLY A 889 -26.80 4.35 -41.75
CA GLY A 889 -26.78 5.45 -40.82
C GLY A 889 -27.88 5.38 -39.77
N LYS A 890 -28.39 4.19 -39.46
CA LYS A 890 -29.35 3.95 -38.40
C LYS A 890 -28.64 3.48 -37.13
N ILE A 891 -29.18 3.84 -35.97
CA ILE A 891 -28.64 3.41 -34.69
C ILE A 891 -28.94 1.93 -34.47
N VAL A 892 -27.90 1.14 -34.22
CA VAL A 892 -28.01 -0.27 -33.87
C VAL A 892 -28.22 -0.45 -32.36
N GLY A 893 -27.67 0.47 -31.56
CA GLY A 893 -27.81 0.52 -30.11
C GLY A 893 -26.47 0.73 -29.40
N LYS A 894 -26.47 0.53 -28.09
CA LYS A 894 -25.26 0.51 -27.27
C LYS A 894 -24.37 -0.67 -27.67
N LEU A 895 -23.07 -0.43 -27.68
CA LEU A 895 -22.05 -1.44 -28.01
C LEU A 895 -21.16 -1.69 -26.79
N GLY A 896 -21.19 -2.91 -26.26
CA GLY A 896 -20.13 -3.36 -25.36
C GLY A 896 -18.84 -3.56 -26.16
N LEU A 897 -17.72 -2.96 -25.72
CA LEU A 897 -16.43 -3.15 -26.40
C LEU A 897 -15.97 -4.62 -26.34
N TYR A 898 -16.31 -5.31 -25.25
CA TYR A 898 -16.21 -6.77 -25.15
C TYR A 898 -17.23 -7.44 -26.08
N GLY A 899 -16.74 -8.11 -27.13
CA GLY A 899 -17.56 -8.76 -28.16
C GLY A 899 -17.86 -7.90 -29.39
N ALA A 900 -17.40 -6.63 -29.42
CA ALA A 900 -17.65 -5.72 -30.54
C ALA A 900 -17.14 -6.22 -31.90
N LYS A 901 -16.03 -6.98 -31.91
CA LYS A 901 -15.41 -7.51 -33.13
C LYS A 901 -16.35 -8.40 -33.93
N GLU A 902 -17.10 -9.28 -33.27
CA GLU A 902 -18.03 -10.20 -33.92
C GLU A 902 -19.20 -9.44 -34.53
N LYS A 903 -19.79 -8.52 -33.76
CA LYS A 903 -20.91 -7.70 -34.22
C LYS A 903 -20.52 -6.82 -35.42
N LEU A 904 -19.32 -6.23 -35.41
CA LEU A 904 -18.79 -5.45 -36.53
C LEU A 904 -18.39 -6.30 -37.72
N GLY A 905 -17.80 -7.47 -37.49
CA GLY A 905 -17.48 -8.43 -38.55
C GLY A 905 -18.70 -8.85 -39.36
N ASN A 906 -19.74 -9.30 -38.64
CA ASN A 906 -21.01 -9.68 -39.24
C ASN A 906 -21.66 -8.50 -40.00
N MET A 907 -21.60 -7.29 -39.44
CA MET A 907 -22.18 -6.09 -40.05
C MET A 907 -21.44 -5.65 -41.33
N LEU A 908 -20.11 -5.71 -41.33
CA LEU A 908 -19.27 -5.23 -42.44
C LEU A 908 -19.00 -6.33 -43.48
N GLY A 909 -19.59 -7.52 -43.33
CA GLY A 909 -19.35 -8.65 -44.22
C GLY A 909 -17.90 -9.11 -44.21
N VAL A 910 -17.16 -8.78 -43.15
CA VAL A 910 -15.80 -9.24 -42.96
C VAL A 910 -15.91 -10.59 -42.30
N GLU A 911 -15.38 -11.61 -42.97
CA GLU A 911 -15.10 -12.89 -42.32
C GLU A 911 -14.04 -12.62 -41.26
N VAL A 912 -14.50 -12.15 -40.10
CA VAL A 912 -13.76 -12.26 -38.86
C VAL A 912 -13.68 -13.75 -38.70
N LYS A 913 -12.54 -14.35 -39.09
CA LYS A 913 -12.26 -15.76 -38.89
C LYS A 913 -12.69 -16.07 -37.48
N THR A 914 -13.88 -16.63 -37.38
CA THR A 914 -14.40 -17.19 -36.16
C THR A 914 -13.71 -18.54 -36.15
N THR A 915 -12.39 -18.53 -35.90
CA THR A 915 -12.01 -19.26 -34.70
C THR A 915 -12.93 -18.69 -33.66
N VAL A 916 -14.00 -19.42 -33.34
CA VAL A 916 -14.54 -19.30 -32.02
C VAL A 916 -13.29 -19.36 -31.14
N SER A 917 -13.00 -18.21 -30.55
CA SER A 917 -11.84 -17.93 -29.73
C SER A 917 -11.91 -16.46 -29.37
N THR A 918 -12.93 -16.14 -28.57
CA THR A 918 -12.65 -15.36 -27.34
C THR A 918 -11.27 -15.79 -26.84
N TRP A 919 -10.39 -14.87 -26.41
CA TRP A 919 -9.14 -15.22 -25.71
C TRP A 919 -9.30 -16.47 -24.80
N ARG A 920 -10.50 -16.63 -24.22
CA ARG A 920 -10.99 -17.81 -23.51
C ARG A 920 -10.88 -19.15 -24.23
N GLN A 921 -11.16 -19.31 -25.53
CA GLN A 921 -11.03 -20.61 -26.20
C GLN A 921 -9.60 -20.91 -26.60
N ARG A 922 -8.80 -19.93 -27.04
CA ARG A 922 -7.33 -20.10 -27.18
C ARG A 922 -6.69 -20.48 -25.85
N PHE A 923 -7.12 -19.84 -24.77
CA PHE A 923 -6.75 -20.22 -23.43
C PHE A 923 -7.21 -21.65 -23.10
N GLU A 924 -8.49 -21.98 -23.27
CA GLU A 924 -9.02 -23.32 -22.97
C GLU A 924 -8.43 -24.41 -23.86
N GLU A 925 -8.05 -24.13 -25.09
CA GLU A 925 -7.38 -25.08 -25.99
C GLU A 925 -5.99 -25.45 -25.46
N VAL A 926 -5.21 -24.46 -25.03
CA VAL A 926 -3.88 -24.68 -24.45
C VAL A 926 -3.99 -25.35 -23.07
N TYR A 927 -4.95 -24.91 -22.25
CA TYR A 927 -5.15 -25.39 -20.88
C TYR A 927 -6.06 -26.61 -20.77
N ARG A 928 -6.57 -27.14 -21.89
CA ARG A 928 -7.32 -28.40 -21.91
C ARG A 928 -6.41 -29.56 -21.53
N LEU A 929 -6.96 -30.48 -20.74
CA LEU A 929 -6.32 -31.75 -20.40
C LEU A 929 -6.91 -32.87 -21.25
N GLU A 930 -6.05 -33.64 -21.92
CA GLU A 930 -6.48 -34.76 -22.76
C GLU A 930 -7.09 -35.89 -21.91
N ASP A 931 -8.04 -36.66 -22.46
CA ASP A 931 -8.83 -37.67 -21.71
C ASP A 931 -7.98 -38.75 -21.03
N ASN A 932 -6.82 -39.06 -21.60
CA ASN A 932 -5.85 -40.04 -21.08
C ASN A 932 -4.75 -39.42 -20.20
N ARG A 933 -4.66 -38.09 -20.06
CA ARG A 933 -3.67 -37.44 -19.20
C ARG A 933 -4.25 -37.12 -17.82
N ILE A 934 -3.45 -37.37 -16.79
CA ILE A 934 -3.82 -37.10 -15.39
C ILE A 934 -3.46 -35.68 -14.96
N LEU A 935 -2.31 -35.20 -15.44
CA LEU A 935 -1.79 -33.87 -15.18
C LEU A 935 -1.10 -33.31 -16.43
N LYS A 936 -1.09 -31.98 -16.53
CA LYS A 936 -0.42 -31.22 -17.60
C LYS A 936 0.20 -29.98 -16.99
N ARG A 937 1.45 -29.69 -17.38
CA ARG A 937 2.17 -28.47 -17.04
C ARG A 937 2.27 -27.57 -18.26
N ILE A 938 1.99 -26.29 -18.07
CA ILE A 938 2.27 -25.23 -19.05
C ILE A 938 3.46 -24.44 -18.55
N ALA A 939 4.66 -24.76 -19.05
CA ALA A 939 5.89 -24.07 -18.68
C ALA A 939 5.95 -22.67 -19.30
N PRO A 940 6.63 -21.69 -18.68
CA PRO A 940 6.98 -20.43 -19.32
C PRO A 940 7.82 -20.65 -20.60
N PRO A 941 7.72 -19.77 -21.62
CA PRO A 941 6.90 -18.56 -21.66
C PRO A 941 5.41 -18.85 -21.84
N PHE A 942 4.55 -18.07 -21.16
CA PHE A 942 3.11 -18.25 -21.21
C PHE A 942 2.47 -17.61 -22.44
N ILE A 943 1.31 -18.14 -22.85
CA ILE A 943 0.48 -17.51 -23.88
C ILE A 943 -0.06 -16.15 -23.41
N PRO A 944 -0.23 -15.16 -24.31
CA PRO A 944 -0.78 -13.84 -23.95
C PRO A 944 -2.15 -13.91 -23.26
N GLU A 945 -3.01 -14.83 -23.70
CA GLU A 945 -4.38 -15.02 -23.21
C GLU A 945 -4.45 -15.39 -21.71
N ARG A 946 -3.33 -15.85 -21.12
CA ARG A 946 -3.21 -16.07 -19.67
C ARG A 946 -3.41 -14.78 -18.89
N ARG A 947 -2.95 -13.63 -19.42
CA ARG A 947 -3.17 -12.32 -18.80
C ARG A 947 -4.64 -11.93 -18.91
N ASP A 948 -5.26 -12.16 -20.06
CA ASP A 948 -6.68 -11.90 -20.26
C ASP A 948 -7.53 -12.73 -19.29
N TYR A 949 -7.18 -14.00 -19.10
CA TYR A 949 -7.80 -14.85 -18.08
C TYR A 949 -7.69 -14.25 -16.67
N TYR A 950 -6.50 -13.79 -16.26
CA TYR A 950 -6.32 -13.18 -14.95
C TYR A 950 -7.18 -11.92 -14.75
N VAL A 951 -7.16 -11.01 -15.73
CA VAL A 951 -7.89 -9.74 -15.66
C VAL A 951 -9.40 -9.96 -15.62
N ASN A 952 -9.92 -10.93 -16.39
CA ASN A 952 -11.37 -11.17 -16.47
C ASN A 952 -11.89 -12.02 -15.29
N GLU A 953 -11.23 -13.12 -14.97
CA GLU A 953 -11.72 -14.08 -13.97
C GLU A 953 -11.36 -13.67 -12.53
N ASN A 954 -10.37 -12.78 -12.36
CA ASN A 954 -9.89 -12.31 -11.05
C ASN A 954 -9.81 -10.77 -11.00
N SER A 955 -10.78 -10.08 -11.61
CA SER A 955 -10.78 -8.63 -11.85
C SER A 955 -10.51 -7.75 -10.62
N SER A 956 -11.09 -8.10 -9.46
CA SER A 956 -10.84 -7.39 -8.20
C SER A 956 -9.38 -7.51 -7.76
N GLN A 957 -8.77 -8.69 -7.94
CA GLN A 957 -7.37 -8.92 -7.58
C GLN A 957 -6.43 -8.29 -8.61
N ALA A 958 -6.75 -8.38 -9.89
CA ALA A 958 -6.00 -7.76 -10.98
C ALA A 958 -5.98 -6.22 -10.89
N SER A 959 -7.01 -5.63 -10.30
CA SER A 959 -7.06 -4.19 -10.01
C SER A 959 -6.09 -3.77 -8.89
N ALA A 960 -5.79 -4.67 -7.94
CA ALA A 960 -4.86 -4.41 -6.84
C ALA A 960 -3.42 -4.84 -7.18
N ILE A 961 -3.24 -5.92 -7.93
CA ILE A 961 -1.96 -6.48 -8.37
C ILE A 961 -2.02 -6.66 -9.88
N SER A 962 -1.46 -5.71 -10.62
CA SER A 962 -1.50 -5.66 -12.08
C SER A 962 -0.58 -6.67 -12.79
N THR A 963 0.38 -7.22 -12.05
CA THR A 963 1.25 -8.31 -12.50
C THR A 963 0.49 -9.63 -12.48
N SER A 964 0.64 -10.46 -13.51
CA SER A 964 0.01 -11.78 -13.55
C SER A 964 0.64 -12.72 -12.51
N PRO A 965 -0.12 -13.66 -11.91
CA PRO A 965 0.41 -14.65 -10.97
C PRO A 965 1.59 -15.46 -11.55
N GLY A 966 2.48 -15.94 -10.69
CA GLY A 966 3.59 -16.82 -11.09
C GLY A 966 3.11 -18.21 -11.50
N ILE A 967 1.98 -18.66 -10.95
CA ILE A 967 1.36 -19.96 -11.21
C ILE A 967 -0.18 -19.87 -11.12
N PHE A 968 -0.87 -20.56 -12.02
CA PHE A 968 -2.26 -20.98 -11.89
C PHE A 968 -2.36 -22.51 -11.73
N VAL A 969 -3.35 -22.93 -10.95
CA VAL A 969 -3.73 -24.33 -10.79
C VAL A 969 -5.19 -24.49 -11.18
N PHE A 970 -5.46 -25.46 -12.04
CA PHE A 970 -6.79 -25.77 -12.55
C PHE A 970 -7.16 -27.22 -12.24
N HIS A 971 -8.41 -27.42 -11.85
CA HIS A 971 -9.01 -28.74 -11.82
C HIS A 971 -9.73 -29.02 -13.13
N TRP A 972 -9.64 -30.27 -13.59
CA TRP A 972 -10.27 -30.75 -14.80
C TRP A 972 -11.23 -31.89 -14.49
N ASN A 973 -12.52 -31.67 -14.76
CA ASN A 973 -13.57 -32.70 -14.66
C ASN A 973 -14.41 -32.78 -15.94
N GLY A 974 -13.77 -32.55 -17.09
CA GLY A 974 -14.41 -32.32 -18.39
C GLY A 974 -14.58 -30.83 -18.75
N LYS A 975 -14.36 -29.93 -17.78
CA LYS A 975 -14.21 -28.49 -17.97
C LYS A 975 -13.07 -27.96 -17.11
N LEU A 976 -12.45 -26.86 -17.54
CA LEU A 976 -11.40 -26.17 -16.80
C LEU A 976 -12.02 -25.34 -15.66
N LYS A 977 -11.60 -25.60 -14.41
CA LYS A 977 -12.05 -24.86 -13.22
C LYS A 977 -10.87 -24.23 -12.51
N ASN A 978 -10.93 -22.92 -12.27
CA ASN A 978 -9.94 -22.22 -11.45
C ASN A 978 -9.92 -22.81 -10.04
N TRP A 979 -8.76 -23.30 -9.61
CA TRP A 979 -8.59 -23.86 -8.27
C TRP A 979 -7.75 -22.95 -7.38
N GLY A 980 -6.64 -22.43 -7.89
CA GLY A 980 -5.75 -21.58 -7.10
C GLY A 980 -4.72 -20.84 -7.93
N LEU A 981 -4.15 -19.79 -7.34
CA LEU A 981 -3.06 -19.00 -7.92
C LEU A 981 -2.07 -18.59 -6.82
N SER A 982 -0.82 -18.31 -7.22
CA SER A 982 0.20 -17.78 -6.31
C SER A 982 1.13 -16.81 -7.03
N PHE A 983 1.66 -15.84 -6.28
CA PHE A 983 2.64 -14.85 -6.75
C PHE A 983 4.07 -15.18 -6.30
N THR A 984 4.30 -16.38 -5.75
CA THR A 984 5.65 -16.85 -5.41
C THR A 984 6.44 -17.18 -6.67
N ASP A 985 7.74 -16.91 -6.59
CA ASP A 985 8.79 -17.27 -7.54
C ASP A 985 9.36 -18.67 -7.27
N LYS A 986 9.32 -19.16 -6.02
CA LYS A 986 9.80 -20.49 -5.62
C LYS A 986 8.81 -21.60 -5.97
N LEU A 987 8.89 -22.10 -7.20
CA LEU A 987 8.03 -23.17 -7.74
C LEU A 987 8.80 -24.50 -7.85
N ASP A 988 9.23 -25.04 -6.71
CA ASP A 988 9.92 -26.33 -6.60
C ASP A 988 8.97 -27.52 -6.39
N LEU A 989 9.48 -28.76 -6.54
CA LEU A 989 8.71 -29.99 -6.37
C LEU A 989 8.01 -30.02 -5.00
N ASN A 990 8.67 -29.57 -3.94
CA ASN A 990 8.07 -29.48 -2.61
C ASN A 990 6.83 -28.58 -2.58
N PHE A 991 6.91 -27.39 -3.19
CA PHE A 991 5.77 -26.50 -3.36
C PHE A 991 4.64 -27.16 -4.17
N LEU A 992 4.97 -27.86 -5.25
CA LEU A 992 3.98 -28.52 -6.09
C LEU A 992 3.26 -29.68 -5.39
N LEU A 993 3.98 -30.52 -4.62
CA LEU A 993 3.35 -31.59 -3.85
C LEU A 993 2.31 -31.02 -2.88
N GLY A 994 2.63 -29.91 -2.21
CA GLY A 994 1.75 -29.23 -1.27
C GLY A 994 0.60 -28.44 -1.89
N PHE A 995 0.88 -27.62 -2.91
CA PHE A 995 -0.07 -26.65 -3.47
C PHE A 995 -0.88 -27.23 -4.64
N VAL A 996 -0.22 -27.99 -5.52
CA VAL A 996 -0.82 -28.55 -6.74
C VAL A 996 -1.44 -29.93 -6.45
N LEU A 997 -0.69 -30.85 -5.84
CA LEU A 997 -1.18 -32.20 -5.54
C LEU A 997 -1.86 -32.34 -4.17
N ARG A 998 -1.81 -31.29 -3.34
CA ARG A 998 -2.51 -31.20 -2.03
C ARG A 998 -2.05 -32.27 -1.03
N LEU A 999 -0.84 -32.78 -1.19
CA LEU A 999 -0.18 -33.64 -0.21
C LEU A 999 0.26 -32.79 0.98
N LYS A 1000 0.04 -33.30 2.19
CA LYS A 1000 0.55 -32.65 3.39
C LYS A 1000 2.05 -32.94 3.50
N SER A 1001 2.80 -32.01 4.08
CA SER A 1001 4.26 -32.11 4.21
C SER A 1001 4.73 -33.34 4.98
N PHE A 1002 3.88 -33.92 5.83
CA PHE A 1002 4.16 -35.18 6.54
C PHE A 1002 3.78 -36.46 5.76
N GLU A 1003 3.10 -36.35 4.62
CA GLU A 1003 2.71 -37.51 3.78
C GLU A 1003 3.79 -37.92 2.78
N TYR A 1004 4.85 -37.13 2.65
CA TYR A 1004 5.99 -37.44 1.79
C TYR A 1004 7.33 -37.11 2.47
N ASP A 1005 8.39 -37.74 1.99
CA ASP A 1005 9.76 -37.51 2.44
C ASP A 1005 10.71 -37.72 1.26
N GLY A 1006 11.82 -37.00 1.19
CA GLY A 1006 12.75 -37.09 0.08
C GLY A 1006 14.01 -36.26 0.28
N PRO A 1007 15.10 -36.59 -0.44
CA PRO A 1007 16.30 -35.76 -0.47
C PRO A 1007 15.97 -34.32 -0.88
N GLU A 1008 16.60 -33.34 -0.23
CA GLU A 1008 16.40 -31.92 -0.52
C GLU A 1008 16.70 -31.59 -1.99
N GLU A 1009 17.70 -32.26 -2.60
CA GLU A 1009 18.05 -32.13 -4.03
C GLU A 1009 16.92 -32.57 -5.00
N LEU A 1010 16.01 -33.46 -4.55
CA LEU A 1010 14.83 -33.83 -5.34
C LEU A 1010 13.66 -32.90 -5.05
N LEU A 1011 13.47 -32.52 -3.78
CA LEU A 1011 12.40 -31.62 -3.35
C LEU A 1011 12.57 -30.18 -3.89
N SER A 1012 13.80 -29.77 -4.16
CA SER A 1012 14.17 -28.46 -4.72
C SER A 1012 14.18 -28.42 -6.26
N ILE A 1013 13.76 -29.49 -6.94
CA ILE A 1013 13.64 -29.49 -8.41
C ILE A 1013 12.64 -28.41 -8.84
N GLU A 1014 13.10 -27.43 -9.62
CA GLU A 1014 12.25 -26.35 -10.13
C GLU A 1014 11.38 -26.81 -11.29
N LEU A 1015 10.09 -26.52 -11.18
CA LEU A 1015 9.06 -26.90 -12.15
C LEU A 1015 8.07 -25.73 -12.36
N PRO A 1016 8.55 -24.55 -12.80
CA PRO A 1016 7.72 -23.35 -12.93
C PRO A 1016 6.68 -23.51 -14.03
N GLY A 1017 5.46 -23.03 -13.81
CA GLY A 1017 4.41 -23.11 -14.81
C GLY A 1017 3.03 -23.31 -14.21
N ASP A 1018 2.02 -23.29 -15.06
CA ASP A 1018 0.65 -23.55 -14.65
C ASP A 1018 0.33 -25.04 -14.72
N TRP A 1019 -0.58 -25.49 -13.85
CA TRP A 1019 -0.89 -26.90 -13.67
C TRP A 1019 -2.37 -27.19 -13.87
N ILE A 1020 -2.67 -28.23 -14.64
CA ILE A 1020 -4.03 -28.74 -14.86
C ILE A 1020 -4.07 -30.19 -14.39
N ILE A 1021 -5.04 -30.53 -13.54
CA ILE A 1021 -5.07 -31.82 -12.83
C ILE A 1021 -6.48 -32.42 -12.86
N ARG A 1022 -6.60 -33.72 -13.13
CA ARG A 1022 -7.82 -34.50 -12.85
C ARG A 1022 -7.96 -34.72 -11.36
N ASP A 1023 -8.91 -34.07 -10.73
CA ASP A 1023 -9.01 -34.11 -9.27
C ASP A 1023 -9.58 -35.44 -8.77
N GLU A 1024 -10.41 -36.10 -9.59
CA GLU A 1024 -11.14 -37.32 -9.28
C GLU A 1024 -10.29 -38.60 -9.15
N VAL A 1025 -9.03 -38.57 -9.60
CA VAL A 1025 -8.16 -39.75 -9.55
C VAL A 1025 -7.37 -39.83 -8.23
N SER A 1026 -7.00 -41.06 -7.84
CA SER A 1026 -6.26 -41.28 -6.59
C SER A 1026 -4.86 -40.62 -6.58
N GLN A 1027 -4.36 -40.27 -5.39
CA GLN A 1027 -3.02 -39.68 -5.23
C GLN A 1027 -1.91 -40.53 -5.85
N LYS A 1028 -1.99 -41.87 -5.73
CA LYS A 1028 -1.02 -42.79 -6.34
C LYS A 1028 -0.93 -42.61 -7.86
N ILE A 1029 -2.07 -42.38 -8.52
CA ILE A 1029 -2.14 -42.16 -9.96
C ILE A 1029 -1.57 -40.79 -10.33
N LYS A 1030 -1.90 -39.73 -9.55
CA LYS A 1030 -1.33 -38.38 -9.74
C LYS A 1030 0.19 -38.38 -9.60
N LEU A 1031 0.72 -39.02 -8.55
CA LEU A 1031 2.17 -39.14 -8.32
C LEU A 1031 2.87 -39.92 -9.44
N LYS A 1032 2.29 -41.02 -9.91
CA LYS A 1032 2.85 -41.79 -11.03
C LYS A 1032 2.92 -40.97 -12.32
N ALA A 1033 1.91 -40.15 -12.59
CA ALA A 1033 1.92 -39.25 -13.73
C ALA A 1033 2.96 -38.13 -13.56
N LEU A 1034 3.24 -37.69 -12.33
CA LEU A 1034 4.27 -36.69 -12.05
C LEU A 1034 5.68 -37.26 -12.25
N GLU A 1035 5.93 -38.52 -11.85
CA GLU A 1035 7.19 -39.23 -12.16
C GLU A 1035 7.46 -39.23 -13.65
N GLN A 1036 6.43 -39.58 -14.43
CA GLN A 1036 6.52 -39.64 -15.89
C GLN A 1036 6.79 -38.25 -16.47
N LEU A 1037 6.09 -37.21 -16.02
CA LEU A 1037 6.31 -35.84 -16.50
C LEU A 1037 7.72 -35.35 -16.19
N ILE A 1038 8.24 -35.63 -14.99
CA ILE A 1038 9.60 -35.21 -14.61
C ILE A 1038 10.67 -35.96 -15.42
N ASP A 1039 10.48 -37.25 -15.70
CA ASP A 1039 11.39 -37.99 -16.59
C ASP A 1039 11.32 -37.47 -18.02
N GLU A 1040 10.11 -37.18 -18.54
CA GLU A 1040 9.90 -36.67 -19.90
C GLU A 1040 10.49 -35.26 -20.11
N GLU A 1041 10.24 -34.34 -19.18
CA GLU A 1041 10.61 -32.92 -19.35
C GLU A 1041 12.00 -32.58 -18.83
N LEU A 1042 12.45 -33.23 -17.76
CA LEU A 1042 13.74 -32.94 -17.11
C LEU A 1042 14.77 -34.07 -17.27
N GLY A 1043 14.38 -35.21 -17.83
CA GLY A 1043 15.27 -36.37 -18.00
C GLY A 1043 15.65 -37.06 -16.68
N ARG A 1044 15.00 -36.70 -15.56
CA ARG A 1044 15.29 -37.24 -14.23
C ARG A 1044 14.28 -38.33 -13.87
N THR A 1045 14.76 -39.55 -13.65
CA THR A 1045 13.90 -40.67 -13.29
C THR A 1045 13.70 -40.73 -11.77
N ILE A 1046 12.65 -40.06 -11.28
CA ILE A 1046 12.25 -40.16 -9.87
C ILE A 1046 11.15 -41.20 -9.65
N GLN A 1047 11.00 -41.67 -8.41
CA GLN A 1047 9.95 -42.59 -8.01
C GLN A 1047 9.37 -42.18 -6.64
N PHE A 1048 8.05 -42.25 -6.51
CA PHE A 1048 7.32 -42.15 -5.24
C PHE A 1048 7.01 -43.56 -4.74
N GLU A 1049 7.71 -43.97 -3.69
CA GLU A 1049 7.53 -45.26 -3.04
C GLU A 1049 6.74 -45.10 -1.75
N LYS A 1050 5.56 -45.69 -1.67
CA LYS A 1050 4.82 -45.73 -0.40
C LYS A 1050 5.51 -46.69 0.55
N ARG A 1051 5.99 -46.21 1.69
CA ARG A 1051 6.61 -47.02 2.75
C ARG A 1051 5.88 -46.78 4.06
N THR A 1052 5.76 -47.83 4.86
CA THR A 1052 5.29 -47.71 6.24
C THR A 1052 6.48 -47.35 7.13
N VAL A 1053 6.39 -46.23 7.84
CA VAL A 1053 7.44 -45.76 8.75
C VAL A 1053 6.85 -45.31 10.08
N GLU A 1054 7.61 -45.48 11.15
CA GLU A 1054 7.24 -44.99 12.48
C GLU A 1054 7.38 -43.46 12.52
N ARG A 1055 6.26 -42.75 12.74
CA ARG A 1055 6.24 -41.29 12.97
C ARG A 1055 5.49 -40.98 14.25
N GLN A 1056 5.73 -39.79 14.79
CA GLN A 1056 4.87 -39.23 15.83
C GLN A 1056 3.54 -38.85 15.20
N VAL A 1057 2.44 -39.29 15.79
CA VAL A 1057 1.07 -39.11 15.32
C VAL A 1057 0.24 -38.53 16.45
N ILE A 1058 -0.56 -37.52 16.15
CA ILE A 1058 -1.57 -36.99 17.08
C ILE A 1058 -2.76 -37.93 17.04
N VAL A 1059 -2.94 -38.70 18.10
CA VAL A 1059 -4.10 -39.56 18.31
C VAL A 1059 -5.17 -38.74 19.02
N VAL A 1060 -6.35 -38.67 18.41
CA VAL A 1060 -7.49 -37.91 18.92
C VAL A 1060 -8.59 -38.88 19.32
N THR A 1061 -9.09 -38.78 20.56
CA THR A 1061 -10.16 -39.63 21.08
C THR A 1061 -11.22 -38.81 21.82
N GLY A 1062 -12.38 -39.42 22.08
CA GLY A 1062 -13.46 -38.81 22.86
C GLY A 1062 -14.61 -38.28 22.01
N ASN A 1063 -15.52 -37.55 22.67
CA ASN A 1063 -16.70 -36.96 22.08
C ASN A 1063 -16.53 -35.45 21.96
N PHE A 1064 -16.69 -34.92 20.75
CA PHE A 1064 -16.55 -33.49 20.51
C PHE A 1064 -17.68 -32.72 21.20
N LYS A 1065 -17.32 -31.83 22.10
CA LYS A 1065 -18.22 -30.87 22.72
C LYS A 1065 -17.53 -29.53 22.85
N PHE A 1066 -18.07 -28.54 22.16
CA PHE A 1066 -17.45 -27.24 22.07
C PHE A 1066 -17.69 -26.40 23.33
N HIS A 1067 -16.59 -25.87 23.88
CA HIS A 1067 -16.53 -24.90 24.97
C HIS A 1067 -15.78 -23.68 24.44
N PRO A 1068 -16.44 -22.52 24.32
CA PRO A 1068 -15.78 -21.34 23.82
C PRO A 1068 -14.69 -20.85 24.79
N PRO A 1069 -13.51 -20.44 24.29
CA PRO A 1069 -12.54 -19.73 25.12
C PRO A 1069 -13.07 -18.33 25.45
N SER A 1070 -12.88 -17.88 26.70
CA SER A 1070 -13.40 -16.60 27.21
C SER A 1070 -12.58 -15.37 26.79
N GLU A 1071 -11.34 -15.56 26.36
CA GLU A 1071 -10.36 -14.49 26.10
C GLU A 1071 -10.18 -14.15 24.60
N THR A 1072 -11.10 -14.61 23.74
CA THR A 1072 -11.02 -14.44 22.27
C THR A 1072 -12.05 -13.45 21.73
N TYR A 1073 -11.76 -12.85 20.57
CA TYR A 1073 -12.61 -11.83 19.95
C TYR A 1073 -14.00 -12.36 19.50
N GLU A 1074 -14.14 -13.68 19.34
CA GLU A 1074 -15.40 -14.37 19.06
C GLU A 1074 -15.45 -15.74 19.78
N HIS A 1075 -16.66 -16.29 19.99
CA HIS A 1075 -16.90 -17.47 20.82
C HIS A 1075 -17.68 -18.57 20.08
N LYS A 1076 -17.77 -18.48 18.75
CA LYS A 1076 -18.51 -19.47 17.95
C LYS A 1076 -17.59 -20.50 17.31
N SER A 1077 -16.28 -20.27 17.32
CA SER A 1077 -15.28 -21.11 16.68
C SER A 1077 -14.31 -21.75 17.66
N VAL A 1078 -13.70 -22.87 17.26
CA VAL A 1078 -12.52 -23.41 17.92
C VAL A 1078 -11.30 -22.56 17.57
N HIS A 1079 -10.65 -21.99 18.58
CA HIS A 1079 -9.46 -21.16 18.40
C HIS A 1079 -8.19 -22.02 18.49
N LEU A 1080 -7.43 -22.03 17.40
CA LEU A 1080 -6.14 -22.70 17.30
C LEU A 1080 -5.05 -21.71 17.71
N TYR A 1081 -4.44 -21.91 18.88
CA TYR A 1081 -3.35 -21.09 19.42
C TYR A 1081 -2.49 -21.89 20.40
N SER A 1082 -1.21 -21.55 20.49
CA SER A 1082 -0.29 -22.15 21.48
C SER A 1082 -0.29 -21.30 22.75
N ASP A 1083 0.41 -20.16 22.73
CA ASP A 1083 0.63 -19.29 23.89
C ASP A 1083 0.05 -17.89 23.74
N GLU A 1084 -0.12 -17.39 22.52
CA GLU A 1084 -0.69 -16.07 22.26
C GLU A 1084 -2.01 -16.14 21.48
N LEU A 1085 -2.99 -15.38 21.95
CA LEU A 1085 -4.25 -15.12 21.26
C LEU A 1085 -4.15 -13.78 20.52
N ASP A 1086 -4.20 -13.82 19.20
CA ASP A 1086 -4.34 -12.61 18.38
C ASP A 1086 -5.64 -11.84 18.76
N PRO A 1087 -5.59 -10.50 18.84
CA PRO A 1087 -6.74 -9.67 19.22
C PRO A 1087 -7.82 -9.56 18.12
N ASP A 1088 -7.56 -10.07 16.91
CA ASP A 1088 -8.51 -10.07 15.79
C ASP A 1088 -8.39 -11.33 14.90
N GLU A 1089 -9.29 -11.45 13.91
CA GLU A 1089 -9.31 -12.55 12.92
C GLU A 1089 -8.12 -12.54 11.95
N GLY A 1090 -7.13 -11.63 12.12
CA GLY A 1090 -6.10 -11.29 11.16
C GLY A 1090 -5.15 -12.42 10.72
N SER A 1091 -5.28 -13.62 11.29
CA SER A 1091 -4.52 -14.82 10.94
C SER A 1091 -5.34 -15.86 10.15
N GLY A 1092 -6.63 -15.58 9.87
CA GLY A 1092 -7.54 -16.42 9.08
C GLY A 1092 -8.32 -17.47 9.89
N GLY A 1093 -9.00 -18.37 9.18
CA GLY A 1093 -9.84 -19.40 9.77
C GLY A 1093 -10.65 -20.15 8.71
N GLY A 1094 -11.58 -20.99 9.14
CA GLY A 1094 -12.44 -21.73 8.24
C GLY A 1094 -13.60 -22.40 8.94
N THR A 1095 -14.32 -23.23 8.19
CA THR A 1095 -15.32 -24.15 8.73
C THR A 1095 -15.00 -25.53 8.18
N ALA A 1096 -14.86 -26.49 9.08
CA ALA A 1096 -14.67 -27.88 8.72
C ALA A 1096 -16.03 -28.57 8.63
N ASP A 1097 -16.21 -29.46 7.66
CA ASP A 1097 -17.50 -30.11 7.40
C ASP A 1097 -17.83 -31.23 8.41
N SER A 1098 -16.86 -31.62 9.23
CA SER A 1098 -16.96 -32.62 10.28
C SER A 1098 -15.84 -32.43 11.31
N VAL A 1099 -15.96 -33.13 12.46
CA VAL A 1099 -14.88 -33.22 13.46
C VAL A 1099 -13.62 -33.83 12.85
N ASN A 1100 -13.77 -34.84 12.00
CA ASN A 1100 -12.65 -35.45 11.27
C ASN A 1100 -11.94 -34.44 10.36
N ASP A 1101 -12.69 -33.66 9.57
CA ASP A 1101 -12.12 -32.61 8.71
C ASP A 1101 -11.39 -31.54 9.54
N PHE A 1102 -11.91 -31.18 10.72
CA PHE A 1102 -11.23 -30.28 11.65
C PHE A 1102 -9.89 -30.86 12.14
N ILE A 1103 -9.86 -32.13 12.53
CA ILE A 1103 -8.65 -32.83 12.97
C ILE A 1103 -7.61 -32.93 11.83
N LEU A 1104 -8.04 -33.19 10.59
CA LEU A 1104 -7.14 -33.21 9.43
C LEU A 1104 -6.51 -31.83 9.16
N ARG A 1105 -7.26 -30.75 9.37
CA ARG A 1105 -6.76 -29.37 9.26
C ARG A 1105 -5.75 -29.04 10.36
N LEU A 1106 -5.98 -29.52 11.58
CA LEU A 1106 -5.00 -29.43 12.68
C LEU A 1106 -3.68 -30.09 12.29
N GLY A 1107 -3.70 -31.33 11.78
CA GLY A 1107 -2.48 -32.02 11.34
C GLY A 1107 -1.69 -31.23 10.30
N SER A 1108 -2.38 -30.59 9.35
CA SER A 1108 -1.77 -29.71 8.34
C SER A 1108 -1.10 -28.47 8.95
N LEU A 1109 -1.68 -27.91 10.01
CA LEU A 1109 -1.21 -26.69 10.65
C LEU A 1109 0.07 -26.92 11.46
N VAL A 1110 0.16 -28.07 12.13
CA VAL A 1110 1.29 -28.44 13.00
C VAL A 1110 2.34 -29.30 12.30
N ASP A 1111 2.07 -29.70 11.06
CA ASP A 1111 2.91 -30.57 10.26
C ASP A 1111 3.19 -31.91 10.98
N MET A 1112 2.10 -32.61 11.32
CA MET A 1112 2.13 -33.92 11.97
C MET A 1112 0.92 -34.78 11.54
N PRO A 1113 1.10 -36.09 11.29
CA PRO A 1113 -0.02 -36.99 11.02
C PRO A 1113 -1.01 -37.03 12.19
N VAL A 1114 -2.28 -37.26 11.87
CA VAL A 1114 -3.37 -37.36 12.84
C VAL A 1114 -4.10 -38.69 12.68
N ALA A 1115 -4.46 -39.33 13.79
CA ALA A 1115 -5.28 -40.51 13.84
C ALA A 1115 -6.56 -40.20 14.63
N ASP A 1116 -7.67 -40.03 13.92
CA ASP A 1116 -8.98 -39.73 14.49
C ASP A 1116 -9.70 -41.02 14.92
N HIS A 1117 -9.92 -41.16 16.23
CA HIS A 1117 -10.72 -42.22 16.87
C HIS A 1117 -11.88 -41.60 17.67
N THR A 1118 -12.42 -40.47 17.22
CA THR A 1118 -13.57 -39.83 17.86
C THR A 1118 -14.87 -40.58 17.54
N GLU A 1119 -15.81 -40.58 18.49
CA GLU A 1119 -17.07 -41.36 18.38
C GLU A 1119 -18.18 -40.61 17.60
N SER A 1120 -17.86 -39.48 16.96
CA SER A 1120 -18.85 -38.61 16.35
C SER A 1120 -19.23 -39.04 14.94
N SER A 1121 -20.33 -39.79 14.80
CA SER A 1121 -20.91 -40.19 13.52
C SER A 1121 -21.76 -39.09 12.83
N LYS A 1122 -21.94 -37.93 13.47
CA LYS A 1122 -22.76 -36.82 12.94
C LYS A 1122 -21.90 -35.84 12.14
N LYS A 1123 -22.39 -35.42 10.97
CA LYS A 1123 -21.85 -34.25 10.24
C LYS A 1123 -22.11 -33.00 11.06
N ILE A 1124 -21.11 -32.54 11.81
CA ILE A 1124 -21.14 -31.30 12.59
C ILE A 1124 -20.18 -30.32 11.91
N LEU A 1125 -20.67 -29.14 11.53
CA LEU A 1125 -19.82 -28.07 11.04
C LEU A 1125 -19.00 -27.51 12.20
N VAL A 1126 -17.68 -27.52 12.08
CA VAL A 1126 -16.76 -27.01 13.11
C VAL A 1126 -16.10 -25.74 12.59
N PRO A 1127 -16.63 -24.54 12.90
CA PRO A 1127 -15.95 -23.29 12.63
C PRO A 1127 -14.68 -23.19 13.49
N TYR A 1128 -13.58 -22.72 12.90
CA TYR A 1128 -12.29 -22.61 13.58
C TYR A 1128 -11.54 -21.34 13.16
N ARG A 1129 -10.64 -20.86 14.02
CA ARG A 1129 -9.81 -19.68 13.81
C ARG A 1129 -8.34 -19.99 14.05
N HIS A 1130 -7.46 -19.42 13.24
CA HIS A 1130 -6.01 -19.52 13.43
C HIS A 1130 -5.52 -18.28 14.18
N HIS A 1131 -4.57 -18.48 15.09
CA HIS A 1131 -3.75 -17.41 15.65
C HIS A 1131 -2.30 -17.56 15.19
N ARG A 1132 -1.50 -16.48 15.19
CA ARG A 1132 -0.09 -16.53 14.77
C ARG A 1132 0.70 -17.61 15.50
N SER A 1133 0.44 -17.78 16.79
CA SER A 1133 1.06 -18.80 17.66
C SER A 1133 0.71 -20.25 17.28
N SER A 1134 -0.26 -20.46 16.38
CA SER A 1134 -0.68 -21.80 15.93
C SER A 1134 0.04 -22.32 14.69
N TYR A 1135 0.84 -21.50 14.01
CA TYR A 1135 1.55 -21.90 12.79
C TYR A 1135 2.84 -22.68 13.09
N LEU A 1136 2.74 -23.79 13.82
CA LEU A 1136 3.90 -24.58 14.26
C LEU A 1136 4.73 -25.16 13.11
N ARG A 1137 4.16 -25.33 11.91
CA ARG A 1137 4.93 -25.72 10.72
C ARG A 1137 6.07 -24.77 10.37
N ARG A 1138 6.04 -23.52 10.85
CA ARG A 1138 7.08 -22.51 10.59
C ARG A 1138 8.21 -22.53 11.62
N ILE A 1139 8.03 -23.23 12.74
CA ILE A 1139 9.02 -23.31 13.82
C ILE A 1139 10.05 -24.39 13.44
N LYS A 1140 11.31 -23.97 13.24
CA LYS A 1140 12.41 -24.87 12.87
C LYS A 1140 13.00 -25.60 14.09
N ASP A 1141 13.04 -24.95 15.26
CA ASP A 1141 13.52 -25.58 16.48
C ASP A 1141 12.55 -26.67 16.97
N LYS A 1142 13.06 -27.90 17.12
CA LYS A 1142 12.23 -29.06 17.46
C LYS A 1142 11.73 -29.01 18.90
N ALA A 1143 12.49 -28.44 19.82
CA ALA A 1143 12.11 -28.36 21.23
C ALA A 1143 11.02 -27.30 21.44
N GLU A 1144 11.18 -26.14 20.82
CA GLU A 1144 10.16 -25.07 20.80
C GLU A 1144 8.87 -25.57 20.14
N LYS A 1145 8.97 -26.21 18.96
CA LYS A 1145 7.81 -26.78 18.26
C LYS A 1145 7.08 -27.79 19.14
N ALA A 1146 7.81 -28.66 19.85
CA ALA A 1146 7.21 -29.63 20.76
C ALA A 1146 6.50 -28.96 21.95
N GLY A 1147 7.11 -27.93 22.55
CA GLY A 1147 6.51 -27.17 23.65
C GLY A 1147 5.23 -26.45 23.23
N LYS A 1148 5.27 -25.71 22.13
CA LYS A 1148 4.10 -25.02 21.56
C LYS A 1148 3.00 -26.00 21.17
N LEU A 1149 3.36 -27.19 20.64
CA LEU A 1149 2.38 -28.20 20.24
C LEU A 1149 1.62 -28.72 21.45
N GLN A 1150 2.30 -28.98 22.57
CA GLN A 1150 1.63 -29.39 23.81
C GLN A 1150 0.66 -28.32 24.30
N MET A 1151 1.05 -27.04 24.25
CA MET A 1151 0.16 -25.94 24.63
C MET A 1151 -1.07 -25.87 23.73
N LEU A 1152 -0.89 -25.94 22.41
CA LEU A 1152 -1.99 -25.93 21.45
C LEU A 1152 -2.95 -27.09 21.68
N LEU A 1153 -2.44 -28.31 21.82
CA LEU A 1153 -3.26 -29.49 22.08
C LEU A 1153 -4.00 -29.39 23.41
N ALA A 1154 -3.37 -28.85 24.46
CA ALA A 1154 -4.02 -28.62 25.75
C ALA A 1154 -5.16 -27.58 25.64
N ASN A 1155 -4.96 -26.52 24.86
CA ASN A 1155 -6.00 -25.52 24.61
C ASN A 1155 -7.17 -26.12 23.80
N LEU A 1156 -6.89 -27.01 22.84
CA LEU A 1156 -7.93 -27.73 22.12
C LEU A 1156 -8.70 -28.70 23.01
N THR A 1157 -8.03 -29.41 23.93
CA THR A 1157 -8.72 -30.26 24.91
C THR A 1157 -9.73 -29.47 25.73
N LYS A 1158 -9.34 -28.28 26.22
CA LYS A 1158 -10.23 -27.39 26.99
C LYS A 1158 -11.45 -26.95 26.18
N GLN A 1159 -11.25 -26.65 24.89
CA GLN A 1159 -12.29 -26.13 24.01
C GLN A 1159 -13.20 -27.19 23.40
N THR A 1160 -12.80 -28.46 23.37
CA THR A 1160 -13.51 -29.48 22.57
C THR A 1160 -13.86 -30.76 23.33
N GLU A 1161 -13.40 -30.90 24.58
CA GLU A 1161 -13.39 -32.15 25.37
C GLU A 1161 -12.62 -33.32 24.72
N LEU A 1162 -12.17 -33.17 23.47
CA LEU A 1162 -11.35 -34.16 22.78
C LEU A 1162 -10.02 -34.33 23.48
N GLN A 1163 -9.54 -35.56 23.53
CA GLN A 1163 -8.26 -35.90 24.11
C GLN A 1163 -7.23 -36.06 23.01
N PHE A 1164 -6.14 -35.30 23.11
CA PHE A 1164 -5.04 -35.33 22.15
C PHE A 1164 -3.81 -35.96 22.80
N ARG A 1165 -3.24 -36.98 22.14
CA ARG A 1165 -2.01 -37.66 22.58
C ARG A 1165 -1.06 -37.78 21.42
N ILE A 1166 0.24 -37.69 21.69
CA ILE A 1166 1.27 -37.93 20.68
C ILE A 1166 1.81 -39.35 20.90
N GLU A 1167 1.64 -40.20 19.89
CA GLU A 1167 2.10 -41.59 19.92
C GLU A 1167 2.98 -41.88 18.70
N LYS A 1168 3.97 -42.76 18.87
CA LYS A 1168 4.64 -43.35 17.71
C LYS A 1168 3.73 -44.40 17.10
N ARG A 1169 3.39 -44.22 15.83
CA ARG A 1169 2.58 -45.18 15.07
C ARG A 1169 3.15 -45.38 13.67
N PRO A 1170 2.93 -46.56 13.08
CA PRO A 1170 3.22 -46.78 11.67
C PRO A 1170 2.29 -45.93 10.82
N VAL A 1171 2.86 -45.09 9.95
CA VAL A 1171 2.15 -44.30 8.96
C VAL A 1171 2.70 -44.55 7.57
N GLU A 1172 1.83 -44.50 6.57
CA GLU A 1172 2.25 -44.60 5.17
C GLU A 1172 2.76 -43.24 4.67
N VAL A 1173 4.01 -43.19 4.22
CA VAL A 1173 4.66 -41.99 3.69
C VAL A 1173 5.18 -42.29 2.28
N TRP A 1174 5.03 -41.33 1.37
CA TRP A 1174 5.61 -41.39 0.03
C TRP A 1174 7.07 -40.95 0.05
N PHE A 1175 8.00 -41.89 -0.15
CA PHE A 1175 9.42 -41.60 -0.29
C PHE A 1175 9.77 -41.28 -1.72
N ILE A 1176 10.42 -40.15 -1.93
CA ILE A 1176 10.90 -39.68 -3.24
C ILE A 1176 12.33 -40.19 -3.40
N THR A 1177 12.55 -41.05 -4.39
CA THR A 1177 13.86 -41.62 -4.71
C THR A 1177 14.21 -41.32 -6.16
N GLU A 1178 15.51 -41.32 -6.48
CA GLU A 1178 15.99 -41.21 -7.86
C GLU A 1178 16.57 -42.56 -8.29
N LYS A 1179 16.12 -43.06 -9.46
CA LYS A 1179 16.75 -44.22 -10.09
C LYS A 1179 17.88 -43.74 -10.97
N LYS A 1180 19.09 -44.25 -10.71
CA LYS A 1180 20.18 -44.13 -11.68
C LYS A 1180 19.79 -44.93 -12.92
N LYS A 1181 19.68 -44.27 -14.08
CA LYS A 1181 19.69 -44.99 -15.37
C LYS A 1181 21.02 -45.73 -15.43
N ASP A 1182 20.97 -47.06 -15.47
CA ASP A 1182 22.15 -47.84 -15.82
C ASP A 1182 22.66 -47.31 -17.17
N LYS A 1183 23.92 -46.87 -17.17
CA LYS A 1183 24.58 -46.27 -18.35
C LYS A 1183 24.74 -47.27 -19.48
#